data_AF-A0AAD9JFL3-F1
#
_entry.id   AF-A0AAD9JFL3-F1
#
_cell.length_a   1.000
_cell.length_b   1.000
_cell.length_c   1.000
_cell.angle_alpha   90.00
_cell.angle_beta   90.00
_cell.angle_gamma   90.00
#
_symmetry.space_group_name_H-M   'P 1'
#
loop_
_entity.id
_entity.type
_entity.pdbx_description
1 polymer ?
#
loop_
_entity_poly.entity_id
_entity_poly.type
_entity_poly.pdbx_seq_one_letter_code
_entity_poly.pdbx_strand_id
1 'polypeptide(L)'
;MRYHCSALPEVANVQVENPTTEYGSEVSYVCETGYQFPDNTTRANMTCLDNGKWTRESIPDCEIIKCSLLPDWPFQTKDSSNHTYNSTVTFWCDIGYELVDRTTSRTIHCLENGEWSAPLPECHPVVCPDIELPSSWSISRDTDEHIYGTYTTYRCDDEKRMIDGATFREILCDATGNWSDNITDCKIANATPSTLVAEYGTTTILTCIAGHRFSGKYKTRKMICITDGWWRPILEACNPILCPVLTDVLNTERSTDNRLYDTVVGYKCIKGHYYYPNMTSLVSIRCLDSEQWNDTNLEPCWPIVCGSPPTITNGTITLPPNNNFNYSALVSYQCITGFKFIDGKIARTIQCNEFGEWNHSDVSCRVDRCSPVPIANNVVPDTTNTSWYTNVTYQCQRGYEWPNNKSVHHITCQNNGQWNDTNIPSCTIKKCSPVELMHNATINTTDHVYDTYVNYECDKGFKFPDNETVKTKWCSDWAFWEPGEFPECEITYCPALEDVENATRDTNDTYYNKHVIYSCLPGYQFPDKSKMWTVYCTENETWSGTPEPCEVVFCPPVPWWTETVFNSTLNEFNAEISYWCSEGYVFEDSFNKPDTIKTATCSHAKVWEPSIDDCLAKESIDAALRGVTYESPAGVSIGTIACSLTVTVLCCIVLLDTKKIYSDLKVMKRNVSSFVEEMKTKRGRSNRVSDSQLNIKSNSDSP
;
A
#
# COMPACT_ATOMS: atom_id res chain seq x y z
N MET A 1 3.02 21.81 -37.40
CA MET A 1 3.35 21.21 -36.09
C MET A 1 4.61 20.36 -36.28
N ARG A 2 5.41 20.10 -35.24
CA ARG A 2 6.33 18.95 -35.29
C ARG A 2 5.50 17.71 -35.00
N TYR A 3 5.51 16.74 -35.90
CA TYR A 3 4.95 15.43 -35.62
C TYR A 3 6.03 14.63 -34.90
N HIS A 4 5.64 13.96 -33.82
CA HIS A 4 6.49 13.05 -33.07
C HIS A 4 5.78 11.72 -32.99
N CYS A 5 6.53 10.62 -33.14
CA CYS A 5 5.98 9.29 -32.98
C CYS A 5 5.84 8.91 -31.49
N SER A 6 5.08 7.85 -31.22
CA SER A 6 4.93 7.27 -29.88
C SER A 6 6.28 6.88 -29.28
N ALA A 7 6.31 6.67 -27.96
CA ALA A 7 7.47 6.11 -27.28
C ALA A 7 7.96 4.83 -27.99
N LEU A 8 9.28 4.65 -27.98
CA LEU A 8 9.96 3.50 -28.56
C LEU A 8 9.61 2.24 -27.75
N PRO A 9 9.15 1.14 -28.38
CA PRO A 9 8.94 -0.14 -27.69
C PRO A 9 10.20 -0.62 -26.96
N GLU A 10 10.01 -1.09 -25.73
CA GLU A 10 11.01 -1.86 -24.98
C GLU A 10 11.05 -3.30 -25.53
N VAL A 11 12.27 -3.83 -25.75
CA VAL A 11 12.51 -5.15 -26.36
C VAL A 11 13.67 -5.81 -25.61
N ALA A 12 13.59 -7.10 -25.31
CA ALA A 12 14.62 -7.78 -24.51
C ALA A 12 15.91 -8.05 -25.32
N ASN A 13 17.06 -7.86 -24.68
CA ASN A 13 18.41 -8.10 -25.24
C ASN A 13 18.69 -7.23 -26.49
N VAL A 14 18.30 -5.95 -26.46
CA VAL A 14 18.47 -4.99 -27.56
C VAL A 14 19.07 -3.67 -27.11
N GLN A 15 20.04 -3.18 -27.89
CA GLN A 15 20.57 -1.82 -27.83
C GLN A 15 19.92 -0.95 -28.92
N VAL A 16 19.53 0.28 -28.57
CA VAL A 16 18.82 1.19 -29.48
C VAL A 16 19.73 2.33 -29.92
N GLU A 17 20.10 2.35 -31.20
CA GLU A 17 20.88 3.42 -31.81
C GLU A 17 19.97 4.56 -32.32
N ASN A 18 20.46 5.80 -32.18
CA ASN A 18 19.78 7.04 -32.58
C ASN A 18 18.34 7.23 -32.01
N PRO A 19 18.09 7.01 -30.70
CA PRO A 19 16.75 7.03 -30.10
C PRO A 19 16.11 8.44 -30.13
N THR A 20 15.46 8.76 -31.24
CA THR A 20 14.85 10.07 -31.52
C THR A 20 13.46 9.86 -32.13
N THR A 21 12.46 10.60 -31.64
CA THR A 21 11.04 10.41 -32.02
C THR A 21 10.51 11.49 -32.97
N GLU A 22 11.37 12.36 -33.51
CA GLU A 22 10.96 13.41 -34.45
C GLU A 22 10.58 12.84 -35.82
N TYR A 23 9.61 13.46 -36.50
CA TYR A 23 9.27 13.12 -37.89
C TYR A 23 10.49 13.01 -38.81
N GLY A 24 10.60 11.90 -39.54
CA GLY A 24 11.73 11.61 -40.42
C GLY A 24 12.95 11.00 -39.73
N SER A 25 12.92 10.75 -38.41
CA SER A 25 13.97 9.98 -37.74
C SER A 25 13.98 8.51 -38.19
N GLU A 26 15.16 7.90 -38.17
CA GLU A 26 15.39 6.46 -38.28
C GLU A 26 16.07 5.98 -36.99
N VAL A 27 15.50 4.93 -36.39
CA VAL A 27 15.98 4.30 -35.16
C VAL A 27 16.34 2.86 -35.49
N SER A 28 17.55 2.44 -35.12
CA SER A 28 18.00 1.05 -35.29
C SER A 28 17.94 0.30 -33.97
N TYR A 29 17.18 -0.78 -33.93
CA TYR A 29 17.19 -1.78 -32.88
C TYR A 29 18.26 -2.81 -33.23
N VAL A 30 19.26 -3.00 -32.37
CA VAL A 30 20.40 -3.90 -32.58
C VAL A 30 20.43 -4.93 -31.46
N CYS A 31 20.32 -6.23 -31.78
CA CYS A 31 20.40 -7.28 -30.77
C CYS A 31 21.76 -7.28 -30.06
N GLU A 32 21.78 -7.63 -28.78
CA GLU A 32 23.01 -7.79 -28.00
C GLU A 32 23.83 -8.99 -28.48
N THR A 33 25.15 -8.96 -28.25
CA THR A 33 26.09 -9.98 -28.76
C THR A 33 25.67 -11.40 -28.34
N GLY A 34 25.41 -12.26 -29.33
CA GLY A 34 24.90 -13.61 -29.10
C GLY A 34 23.37 -13.76 -29.22
N TYR A 35 22.65 -12.71 -29.59
CA TYR A 35 21.21 -12.71 -29.84
C TYR A 35 20.89 -12.23 -31.26
N GLN A 36 19.76 -12.67 -31.82
CA GLN A 36 19.28 -12.30 -33.16
C GLN A 36 17.74 -12.20 -33.20
N PHE A 37 17.20 -11.44 -34.14
CA PHE A 37 15.76 -11.46 -34.43
C PHE A 37 15.32 -12.77 -35.11
N PRO A 38 14.03 -13.13 -35.08
CA PRO A 38 13.51 -14.37 -35.70
C PRO A 38 13.69 -14.49 -37.23
N ASP A 39 14.16 -13.44 -37.91
CA ASP A 39 14.53 -13.45 -39.33
C ASP A 39 16.05 -13.68 -39.57
N ASN A 40 16.79 -14.05 -38.52
CA ASN A 40 18.25 -14.18 -38.48
C ASN A 40 19.01 -12.86 -38.73
N THR A 41 18.38 -11.70 -38.54
CA THR A 41 19.08 -10.41 -38.55
C THR A 41 19.47 -9.96 -37.15
N THR A 42 20.55 -9.20 -37.03
CA THR A 42 20.97 -8.55 -35.78
C THR A 42 20.55 -7.09 -35.68
N ARG A 43 19.92 -6.53 -36.73
CA ARG A 43 19.51 -5.12 -36.82
C ARG A 43 18.16 -4.95 -37.52
N ALA A 44 17.21 -4.32 -36.83
CA ALA A 44 15.92 -3.92 -37.37
C ALA A 44 15.75 -2.39 -37.32
N ASN A 45 15.48 -1.76 -38.47
CA ASN A 45 15.26 -0.33 -38.56
C ASN A 45 13.77 0.03 -38.51
N MET A 46 13.47 1.18 -37.93
CA MET A 46 12.12 1.75 -37.79
C MET A 46 12.17 3.27 -37.95
N THR A 47 11.23 3.83 -38.73
CA THR A 47 11.24 5.24 -39.14
C THR A 47 9.94 5.97 -38.77
N CYS A 48 10.04 7.23 -38.34
CA CYS A 48 8.88 8.00 -37.90
C CYS A 48 8.17 8.71 -39.06
N LEU A 49 6.90 8.36 -39.31
CA LEU A 49 6.09 8.87 -40.42
C LEU A 49 5.36 10.18 -40.09
N ASP A 50 4.86 10.85 -41.13
CA ASP A 50 4.11 12.11 -41.05
C ASP A 50 2.77 11.97 -40.30
N ASN A 51 2.18 10.78 -40.33
CA ASN A 51 0.99 10.40 -39.58
C ASN A 51 1.22 10.20 -38.07
N GLY A 52 2.46 10.35 -37.56
CA GLY A 52 2.81 10.17 -36.15
C GLY A 52 2.91 8.71 -35.69
N LYS A 53 2.93 7.74 -36.61
CA LYS A 53 3.25 6.34 -36.35
C LYS A 53 4.65 5.96 -36.85
N TRP A 54 5.20 4.94 -36.22
CA TRP A 54 6.36 4.21 -36.71
C TRP A 54 6.01 3.32 -37.93
N THR A 55 6.99 3.02 -38.79
CA THR A 55 6.83 2.09 -39.93
C THR A 55 6.60 0.62 -39.55
N ARG A 56 6.83 0.25 -38.28
CA ARG A 56 6.45 -1.04 -37.69
C ARG A 56 5.62 -0.77 -36.44
N GLU A 57 4.57 -1.55 -36.19
CA GLU A 57 3.77 -1.39 -34.95
C GLU A 57 4.41 -2.09 -33.74
N SER A 58 5.34 -3.02 -33.98
CA SER A 58 6.20 -3.63 -32.96
C SER A 58 7.54 -4.11 -33.57
N ILE A 59 8.50 -4.39 -32.70
CA ILE A 59 9.75 -5.09 -32.99
C ILE A 59 9.68 -6.42 -32.21
N PRO A 60 10.03 -7.58 -32.80
CA PRO A 60 10.06 -8.85 -32.08
C PRO A 60 11.25 -8.91 -31.11
N ASP A 61 11.15 -9.70 -30.04
CA ASP A 61 12.27 -9.96 -29.13
C ASP A 61 13.43 -10.68 -29.84
N CYS A 62 14.67 -10.38 -29.42
CA CYS A 62 15.83 -11.13 -29.90
C CYS A 62 15.95 -12.46 -29.15
N GLU A 63 16.00 -13.57 -29.91
CA GLU A 63 16.30 -14.90 -29.39
C GLU A 63 17.80 -15.11 -29.25
N ILE A 64 18.22 -15.86 -28.23
CA ILE A 64 19.61 -16.29 -28.09
C ILE A 64 19.99 -17.26 -29.22
N ILE A 65 21.15 -17.04 -29.82
CA ILE A 65 21.69 -17.86 -30.92
C ILE A 65 21.96 -19.27 -30.40
N LYS A 66 21.58 -20.27 -31.21
CA LYS A 66 21.68 -21.70 -30.90
C LYS A 66 22.57 -22.35 -31.97
N CYS A 67 23.62 -23.04 -31.54
CA CYS A 67 24.48 -23.78 -32.46
C CYS A 67 23.82 -25.10 -32.89
N SER A 68 24.29 -25.65 -34.01
CA SER A 68 23.80 -26.93 -34.53
C SER A 68 24.04 -28.06 -33.51
N LEU A 69 23.00 -28.88 -33.27
CA LEU A 69 23.10 -30.09 -32.47
C LEU A 69 24.22 -31.00 -33.00
N LEU A 70 25.09 -31.43 -32.09
CA LEU A 70 26.20 -32.32 -32.38
C LEU A 70 25.66 -33.76 -32.62
N PRO A 71 26.17 -34.49 -33.63
CA PRO A 71 25.73 -35.85 -33.90
C PRO A 71 26.27 -36.85 -32.86
N ASP A 72 25.61 -38.01 -32.72
CA ASP A 72 26.17 -39.18 -32.04
C ASP A 72 27.43 -39.65 -32.81
N TRP A 73 28.59 -39.25 -32.29
CA TRP A 73 29.93 -39.60 -32.77
C TRP A 73 30.46 -40.79 -31.95
N PRO A 74 31.31 -41.69 -32.49
CA PRO A 74 31.67 -42.95 -31.82
C PRO A 74 32.64 -42.82 -30.62
N PHE A 75 32.70 -41.66 -29.95
CA PHE A 75 33.56 -41.39 -28.80
C PHE A 75 32.86 -40.49 -27.76
N GLN A 76 33.26 -40.58 -26.49
CA GLN A 76 32.59 -39.90 -25.38
C GLN A 76 32.72 -38.36 -25.39
N THR A 77 31.65 -37.69 -24.94
CA THR A 77 31.53 -36.22 -24.91
C THR A 77 30.94 -35.76 -23.57
N LYS A 78 31.39 -34.61 -23.05
CA LYS A 78 30.77 -33.92 -21.92
C LYS A 78 30.12 -32.62 -22.40
N ASP A 79 28.80 -32.65 -22.46
CA ASP A 79 27.96 -31.57 -22.96
C ASP A 79 27.55 -30.57 -21.87
N SER A 80 27.22 -29.34 -22.29
CA SER A 80 26.53 -28.33 -21.49
C SER A 80 25.14 -28.12 -22.08
N SER A 81 24.09 -28.41 -21.31
CA SER A 81 22.75 -28.85 -21.74
C SER A 81 21.92 -27.97 -22.69
N ASN A 82 22.43 -26.83 -23.16
CA ASN A 82 21.62 -25.78 -23.78
C ASN A 82 22.02 -25.43 -25.23
N HIS A 83 23.25 -25.73 -25.68
CA HIS A 83 23.73 -25.47 -27.07
C HIS A 83 23.60 -24.00 -27.55
N THR A 84 23.42 -23.04 -26.64
CA THR A 84 23.31 -21.60 -26.95
C THR A 84 24.67 -20.93 -27.08
N TYR A 85 24.70 -19.69 -27.60
CA TYR A 85 25.88 -18.82 -27.61
C TYR A 85 26.71 -18.91 -26.32
N ASN A 86 28.04 -19.00 -26.48
CA ASN A 86 29.04 -19.17 -25.41
C ASN A 86 28.89 -20.46 -24.55
N SER A 87 28.02 -21.41 -24.92
CA SER A 87 28.05 -22.78 -24.37
C SER A 87 29.33 -23.51 -24.81
N THR A 88 29.83 -24.42 -23.98
CA THR A 88 31.11 -25.12 -24.21
C THR A 88 30.93 -26.64 -24.17
N VAL A 89 31.41 -27.34 -25.20
CA VAL A 89 31.41 -28.82 -25.25
C VAL A 89 32.84 -29.33 -25.27
N THR A 90 33.12 -30.38 -24.49
CA THR A 90 34.47 -30.98 -24.39
C THR A 90 34.46 -32.44 -24.80
N PHE A 91 35.38 -32.78 -25.69
CA PHE A 91 35.57 -34.12 -26.28
C PHE A 91 36.87 -34.74 -25.78
N TRP A 92 36.90 -36.07 -25.71
CA TRP A 92 38.09 -36.89 -25.56
C TRP A 92 37.89 -38.20 -26.34
N CYS A 93 38.98 -38.87 -26.70
CA CYS A 93 38.91 -40.17 -27.39
C CYS A 93 38.71 -41.32 -26.39
N ASP A 94 38.12 -42.43 -26.83
CA ASP A 94 38.06 -43.64 -26.00
C ASP A 94 39.43 -44.35 -25.94
N ILE A 95 39.54 -45.30 -25.00
CA ILE A 95 40.80 -45.97 -24.63
C ILE A 95 41.47 -46.62 -25.86
N GLY A 96 42.70 -46.20 -26.14
CA GLY A 96 43.53 -46.66 -27.26
C GLY A 96 43.41 -45.83 -28.54
N TYR A 97 42.71 -44.69 -28.50
CA TYR A 97 42.73 -43.65 -29.53
C TYR A 97 43.28 -42.34 -28.94
N GLU A 98 44.06 -41.59 -29.70
CA GLU A 98 44.53 -40.24 -29.34
C GLU A 98 43.95 -39.17 -30.28
N LEU A 99 43.93 -37.90 -29.85
CA LEU A 99 43.55 -36.78 -30.72
C LEU A 99 44.66 -36.51 -31.74
N VAL A 100 44.30 -36.10 -32.96
CA VAL A 100 45.28 -35.74 -34.02
C VAL A 100 46.21 -34.59 -33.61
N ASP A 101 45.77 -33.71 -32.70
CA ASP A 101 46.59 -32.63 -32.11
C ASP A 101 47.39 -33.04 -30.87
N ARG A 102 47.32 -34.33 -30.47
CA ARG A 102 47.93 -34.91 -29.27
C ARG A 102 47.59 -34.23 -27.95
N THR A 103 46.45 -33.54 -27.87
CA THR A 103 45.90 -33.08 -26.59
C THR A 103 45.12 -34.20 -25.90
N THR A 104 44.91 -34.11 -24.59
CA THR A 104 44.11 -35.08 -23.82
C THR A 104 42.60 -34.84 -23.95
N SER A 105 42.19 -33.64 -24.35
CA SER A 105 40.80 -33.25 -24.58
C SER A 105 40.74 -31.93 -25.34
N ARG A 106 39.68 -31.76 -26.16
CA ARG A 106 39.45 -30.56 -26.96
C ARG A 106 38.11 -29.93 -26.60
N THR A 107 38.12 -28.65 -26.27
CA THR A 107 36.91 -27.87 -25.96
C THR A 107 36.59 -26.89 -27.09
N ILE A 108 35.32 -26.86 -27.52
CA ILE A 108 34.80 -25.91 -28.50
C ILE A 108 33.64 -25.12 -27.88
N HIS A 109 33.40 -23.89 -28.36
CA HIS A 109 32.34 -23.02 -27.86
C HIS A 109 31.42 -22.52 -28.99
N CYS A 110 30.16 -22.22 -28.66
CA CYS A 110 29.18 -21.71 -29.62
C CYS A 110 29.42 -20.22 -29.93
N LEU A 111 29.62 -19.87 -31.20
CA LEU A 111 29.93 -18.52 -31.67
C LEU A 111 28.67 -17.69 -31.98
N GLU A 112 28.87 -16.38 -32.16
CA GLU A 112 27.82 -15.41 -32.53
C GLU A 112 27.26 -15.58 -33.96
N ASN A 113 27.80 -16.50 -34.75
CA ASN A 113 27.28 -16.86 -36.08
C ASN A 113 26.47 -18.18 -36.08
N GLY A 114 26.28 -18.83 -34.92
CA GLY A 114 25.60 -20.12 -34.81
C GLY A 114 26.47 -21.34 -35.18
N GLU A 115 27.76 -21.15 -35.45
CA GLU A 115 28.72 -22.23 -35.65
C GLU A 115 29.55 -22.51 -34.39
N TRP A 116 30.15 -23.69 -34.31
CA TRP A 116 31.09 -24.02 -33.25
C TRP A 116 32.49 -23.48 -33.55
N SER A 117 33.21 -23.05 -32.51
CA SER A 117 34.50 -22.34 -32.60
C SER A 117 35.65 -23.10 -33.27
N ALA A 118 35.46 -24.38 -33.55
CA ALA A 118 36.34 -25.23 -34.33
C ALA A 118 35.53 -26.42 -34.89
N PRO A 119 35.98 -27.07 -35.98
CA PRO A 119 35.41 -28.34 -36.42
C PRO A 119 35.55 -29.43 -35.35
N LEU A 120 34.76 -30.50 -35.50
CA LEU A 120 34.81 -31.68 -34.64
C LEU A 120 36.24 -32.28 -34.59
N PRO A 121 36.71 -32.74 -33.42
CA PRO A 121 37.98 -33.45 -33.32
C PRO A 121 37.93 -34.82 -34.01
N GLU A 122 39.03 -35.15 -34.68
CA GLU A 122 39.32 -36.51 -35.14
C GLU A 122 40.18 -37.26 -34.11
N CYS A 123 39.83 -38.51 -33.87
CA CYS A 123 40.56 -39.47 -33.03
C CYS A 123 41.18 -40.53 -33.93
N HIS A 124 42.49 -40.78 -33.78
CA HIS A 124 43.22 -41.83 -34.52
C HIS A 124 43.72 -42.90 -33.54
N PRO A 125 43.79 -44.17 -33.95
CA PRO A 125 44.22 -45.25 -33.04
C PRO A 125 45.68 -45.07 -32.68
N VAL A 126 46.04 -45.35 -31.43
CA VAL A 126 47.43 -45.25 -30.96
C VAL A 126 48.29 -46.25 -31.74
N VAL A 127 49.44 -45.79 -32.24
CA VAL A 127 50.35 -46.58 -33.10
C VAL A 127 51.53 -47.09 -32.27
N CYS A 128 51.75 -48.40 -32.28
CA CYS A 128 52.93 -49.03 -31.68
C CYS A 128 54.16 -48.92 -32.61
N PRO A 129 55.39 -48.85 -32.06
CA PRO A 129 56.59 -48.69 -32.86
C PRO A 129 56.87 -49.90 -33.76
N ASP A 130 57.35 -49.63 -34.98
CA ASP A 130 57.85 -50.63 -35.91
C ASP A 130 59.01 -51.44 -35.29
N ILE A 131 59.00 -52.74 -35.56
CA ILE A 131 59.95 -53.69 -35.00
C ILE A 131 61.09 -53.94 -36.00
N GLU A 132 62.28 -53.42 -35.71
CA GLU A 132 63.50 -53.78 -36.45
C GLU A 132 63.97 -55.21 -36.07
N LEU A 133 63.76 -56.17 -36.97
CA LEU A 133 64.15 -57.56 -36.76
C LEU A 133 65.58 -57.87 -37.27
N PRO A 134 66.43 -58.53 -36.45
CA PRO A 134 67.66 -59.17 -36.93
C PRO A 134 67.39 -60.22 -38.01
N SER A 135 68.40 -60.52 -38.84
CA SER A 135 68.30 -61.44 -39.99
C SER A 135 68.23 -62.94 -39.63
N SER A 136 67.45 -63.31 -38.62
CA SER A 136 67.09 -64.70 -38.32
C SER A 136 65.77 -64.83 -37.56
N TRP A 137 64.78 -64.07 -38.01
CA TRP A 137 63.41 -64.06 -37.55
C TRP A 137 62.49 -64.03 -38.77
N SER A 138 61.35 -64.70 -38.68
CA SER A 138 60.25 -64.61 -39.64
C SER A 138 59.02 -64.03 -38.95
N ILE A 139 58.36 -63.08 -39.62
CA ILE A 139 57.17 -62.38 -39.10
C ILE A 139 55.95 -62.71 -39.96
N SER A 140 54.83 -62.99 -39.31
CA SER A 140 53.51 -63.10 -39.94
C SER A 140 52.60 -62.10 -39.27
N ARG A 141 52.25 -61.04 -39.99
CA ARG A 141 51.39 -59.95 -39.51
C ARG A 141 49.95 -60.18 -39.99
N ASP A 142 48.98 -59.85 -39.14
CA ASP A 142 47.55 -59.97 -39.46
C ASP A 142 47.04 -58.75 -40.28
N THR A 143 47.71 -57.60 -40.12
CA THR A 143 47.53 -56.38 -40.92
C THR A 143 48.87 -55.70 -41.19
N ASP A 144 48.93 -54.75 -42.12
CA ASP A 144 50.16 -54.01 -42.44
C ASP A 144 50.49 -52.85 -41.49
N GLU A 145 49.56 -52.46 -40.60
CA GLU A 145 49.64 -51.28 -39.73
C GLU A 145 49.64 -51.65 -38.24
N HIS A 146 50.62 -51.16 -37.47
CA HIS A 146 50.82 -51.49 -36.05
C HIS A 146 49.92 -50.65 -35.10
N ILE A 147 48.60 -50.68 -35.29
CA ILE A 147 47.64 -49.88 -34.52
C ILE A 147 47.08 -50.62 -33.30
N TYR A 148 46.58 -49.87 -32.30
CA TYR A 148 45.93 -50.39 -31.10
C TYR A 148 44.94 -51.52 -31.38
N GLY A 149 45.06 -52.62 -30.63
CA GLY A 149 44.22 -53.81 -30.79
C GLY A 149 44.70 -54.82 -31.84
N THR A 150 45.71 -54.50 -32.66
CA THR A 150 46.30 -55.45 -33.60
C THR A 150 47.27 -56.42 -32.92
N TYR A 151 47.37 -57.62 -33.49
CA TYR A 151 48.31 -58.66 -33.08
C TYR A 151 49.41 -58.82 -34.13
N THR A 152 50.65 -59.00 -33.65
CA THR A 152 51.81 -59.33 -34.50
C THR A 152 52.42 -60.64 -34.02
N THR A 153 52.49 -61.63 -34.92
CA THR A 153 53.06 -62.95 -34.64
C THR A 153 54.49 -63.02 -35.17
N TYR A 154 55.47 -63.19 -34.27
CA TYR A 154 56.88 -63.33 -34.63
C TYR A 154 57.42 -64.71 -34.26
N ARG A 155 58.31 -65.25 -35.10
CA ARG A 155 58.73 -66.65 -35.07
C ARG A 155 60.24 -66.79 -35.25
N CYS A 156 60.86 -67.66 -34.47
CA CYS A 156 62.25 -68.06 -34.70
C CYS A 156 62.33 -68.90 -35.97
N ASP A 157 63.31 -68.61 -36.83
CA ASP A 157 63.65 -69.50 -37.93
C ASP A 157 64.12 -70.87 -37.41
N ASP A 158 64.00 -71.91 -38.25
CA ASP A 158 64.14 -73.31 -37.83
C ASP A 158 65.45 -73.62 -37.08
N GLU A 159 65.36 -74.61 -36.19
CA GLU A 159 66.36 -75.03 -35.20
C GLU A 159 66.66 -74.04 -34.04
N LYS A 160 66.10 -72.82 -34.04
CA LYS A 160 66.25 -71.85 -32.93
C LYS A 160 64.99 -71.74 -32.05
N ARG A 161 65.16 -71.27 -30.81
CA ARG A 161 64.08 -71.00 -29.85
C ARG A 161 64.37 -69.74 -29.03
N MET A 162 63.33 -69.12 -28.50
CA MET A 162 63.46 -68.08 -27.46
C MET A 162 63.99 -68.65 -26.15
N ILE A 163 64.40 -67.78 -25.23
CA ILE A 163 65.07 -68.14 -23.96
C ILE A 163 64.18 -69.02 -23.06
N ASP A 164 62.85 -68.91 -23.18
CA ASP A 164 61.85 -69.74 -22.48
C ASP A 164 61.52 -71.07 -23.20
N GLY A 165 62.10 -71.30 -24.38
CA GLY A 165 61.85 -72.48 -25.22
C GLY A 165 60.71 -72.33 -26.23
N ALA A 166 60.03 -71.17 -26.32
CA ALA A 166 59.01 -70.93 -27.33
C ALA A 166 59.59 -70.83 -28.75
N THR A 167 58.79 -71.17 -29.76
CA THR A 167 59.14 -71.07 -31.19
C THR A 167 58.49 -69.87 -31.88
N PHE A 168 57.35 -69.41 -31.37
CA PHE A 168 56.67 -68.19 -31.81
C PHE A 168 56.04 -67.47 -30.61
N ARG A 169 55.71 -66.20 -30.80
CA ARG A 169 55.04 -65.31 -29.85
C ARG A 169 54.03 -64.46 -30.60
N GLU A 170 52.93 -64.16 -29.95
CA GLU A 170 52.01 -63.09 -30.34
C GLU A 170 52.15 -61.94 -29.34
N ILE A 171 52.19 -60.72 -29.87
CA ILE A 171 52.19 -59.48 -29.10
C ILE A 171 51.06 -58.58 -29.59
N LEU A 172 50.37 -57.96 -28.63
CA LEU A 172 49.27 -57.05 -28.84
C LEU A 172 49.79 -55.61 -28.73
N CYS A 173 49.35 -54.72 -29.63
CA CYS A 173 49.56 -53.28 -29.48
C CYS A 173 48.57 -52.73 -28.43
N ASP A 174 49.09 -52.22 -27.31
CA ASP A 174 48.29 -51.75 -26.18
C ASP A 174 47.85 -50.28 -26.28
N ALA A 175 46.95 -49.87 -25.38
CA ALA A 175 46.39 -48.52 -25.37
C ALA A 175 47.39 -47.40 -24.99
N THR A 176 48.65 -47.74 -24.72
CA THR A 176 49.76 -46.81 -24.45
C THR A 176 50.77 -46.72 -25.59
N GLY A 177 50.56 -47.47 -26.68
CA GLY A 177 51.50 -47.55 -27.80
C GLY A 177 52.69 -48.48 -27.55
N ASN A 178 52.57 -49.39 -26.58
CA ASN A 178 53.59 -50.41 -26.30
C ASN A 178 53.12 -51.80 -26.76
N TRP A 179 54.09 -52.66 -27.07
CA TRP A 179 53.86 -54.08 -27.31
C TRP A 179 53.77 -54.86 -26.00
N SER A 180 52.82 -55.79 -25.92
CA SER A 180 52.49 -56.52 -24.68
C SER A 180 53.58 -57.46 -24.11
N ASP A 181 54.63 -57.76 -24.88
CA ASP A 181 55.82 -58.50 -24.44
C ASP A 181 57.05 -58.02 -25.23
N ASN A 182 58.24 -58.10 -24.62
CA ASN A 182 59.49 -57.70 -25.26
C ASN A 182 60.08 -58.87 -26.06
N ILE A 183 60.62 -58.57 -27.25
CA ILE A 183 61.28 -59.57 -28.10
C ILE A 183 62.60 -60.01 -27.44
N THR A 184 62.81 -61.33 -27.32
CA THR A 184 64.02 -61.91 -26.71
C THR A 184 64.80 -62.75 -27.73
N ASP A 185 66.13 -62.67 -27.73
CA ASP A 185 66.98 -63.34 -28.73
C ASP A 185 66.63 -64.82 -28.95
N CYS A 186 66.29 -65.20 -30.19
CA CYS A 186 66.33 -66.60 -30.63
C CYS A 186 67.75 -67.15 -30.51
N LYS A 187 67.96 -68.11 -29.61
CA LYS A 187 69.25 -68.79 -29.40
C LYS A 187 69.16 -70.24 -29.86
N ILE A 188 70.30 -70.77 -30.31
CA ILE A 188 70.45 -72.23 -30.52
C ILE A 188 70.37 -72.88 -29.14
N ALA A 189 69.62 -73.97 -29.01
CA ALA A 189 69.22 -74.56 -27.72
C ALA A 189 70.34 -75.35 -26.99
N ASN A 190 71.56 -74.80 -26.94
CA ASN A 190 72.65 -75.29 -26.10
C ASN A 190 72.48 -74.80 -24.66
N ALA A 191 71.71 -75.54 -23.86
CA ALA A 191 71.56 -75.25 -22.45
C ALA A 191 72.89 -75.42 -21.70
N THR A 192 73.37 -74.33 -21.06
CA THR A 192 74.44 -74.36 -20.05
C THR A 192 73.85 -74.09 -18.67
N PRO A 193 73.49 -75.12 -17.88
CA PRO A 193 72.98 -74.92 -16.53
C PRO A 193 74.11 -74.56 -15.57
N SER A 194 73.94 -73.48 -14.81
CA SER A 194 74.80 -73.17 -13.69
C SER A 194 74.59 -74.19 -12.55
N THR A 195 75.58 -75.06 -12.35
CA THR A 195 75.88 -75.78 -11.10
C THR A 195 74.71 -76.47 -10.39
N LEU A 196 74.45 -77.75 -10.72
CA LEU A 196 74.00 -78.76 -9.75
C LEU A 196 74.28 -80.16 -10.32
N VAL A 197 75.32 -80.83 -9.82
CA VAL A 197 75.55 -82.26 -10.10
C VAL A 197 74.70 -83.07 -9.12
N ALA A 198 73.75 -83.85 -9.64
CA ALA A 198 72.86 -84.70 -8.85
C ALA A 198 73.30 -86.16 -8.97
N GLU A 199 73.48 -86.83 -7.83
CA GLU A 199 73.85 -88.25 -7.80
C GLU A 199 72.66 -89.15 -8.15
N TYR A 200 72.94 -90.39 -8.56
CA TYR A 200 71.90 -91.39 -8.85
C TYR A 200 70.96 -91.62 -7.66
N GLY A 201 69.66 -91.55 -7.90
CA GLY A 201 68.63 -91.67 -6.86
C GLY A 201 68.31 -90.36 -6.13
N THR A 202 69.02 -89.25 -6.41
CA THR A 202 68.64 -87.91 -5.91
C THR A 202 67.22 -87.59 -6.35
N THR A 203 66.40 -87.09 -5.42
CA THR A 203 65.00 -86.73 -5.72
C THR A 203 64.73 -85.26 -5.42
N THR A 204 64.20 -84.52 -6.39
CA THR A 204 63.72 -83.15 -6.20
C THR A 204 62.20 -83.09 -6.35
N ILE A 205 61.58 -82.01 -5.86
CA ILE A 205 60.15 -81.76 -6.03
C ILE A 205 60.01 -80.51 -6.88
N LEU A 206 59.50 -80.67 -8.10
CA LEU A 206 59.08 -79.54 -8.91
C LEU A 206 57.68 -79.12 -8.49
N THR A 207 57.50 -77.81 -8.29
CA THR A 207 56.23 -77.18 -7.94
C THR A 207 55.88 -76.23 -9.08
N CYS A 208 54.69 -76.36 -9.65
CA CYS A 208 54.22 -75.37 -10.64
C CYS A 208 54.03 -74.01 -9.95
N ILE A 209 54.22 -72.91 -10.69
CA ILE A 209 53.90 -71.56 -10.22
C ILE A 209 52.40 -71.44 -9.87
N ALA A 210 52.05 -70.44 -9.06
CA ALA A 210 50.66 -70.17 -8.69
C ALA A 210 49.79 -70.04 -9.96
N GLY A 211 48.60 -70.63 -9.93
CA GLY A 211 47.70 -70.70 -11.09
C GLY A 211 48.03 -71.75 -12.14
N HIS A 212 49.10 -72.54 -11.99
CA HIS A 212 49.44 -73.63 -12.89
C HIS A 212 49.56 -74.98 -12.16
N ARG A 213 49.43 -76.10 -12.89
CA ARG A 213 49.58 -77.45 -12.36
C ARG A 213 49.94 -78.49 -13.42
N PHE A 214 50.40 -79.66 -12.99
CA PHE A 214 50.62 -80.79 -13.89
C PHE A 214 49.31 -81.48 -14.30
N SER A 215 49.32 -82.13 -15.45
CA SER A 215 48.30 -83.10 -15.87
C SER A 215 48.07 -84.14 -14.77
N GLY A 216 46.80 -84.33 -14.35
CA GLY A 216 46.45 -85.22 -13.24
C GLY A 216 46.11 -84.56 -11.90
N LYS A 217 45.97 -83.22 -11.85
CA LYS A 217 45.59 -82.41 -10.67
C LYS A 217 46.68 -82.17 -9.61
N TYR A 218 47.93 -82.51 -9.88
CA TYR A 218 49.03 -82.33 -8.92
C TYR A 218 49.73 -80.97 -9.07
N LYS A 219 49.82 -80.19 -7.98
CA LYS A 219 50.63 -78.96 -7.92
C LYS A 219 52.15 -79.22 -7.88
N THR A 220 52.52 -80.36 -7.31
CA THR A 220 53.91 -80.79 -7.09
C THR A 220 54.15 -82.15 -7.73
N ARG A 221 55.31 -82.36 -8.35
CA ARG A 221 55.72 -83.66 -8.91
C ARG A 221 57.12 -84.01 -8.44
N LYS A 222 57.25 -85.20 -7.84
CA LYS A 222 58.54 -85.74 -7.41
C LYS A 222 59.29 -86.27 -8.63
N MET A 223 60.48 -85.72 -8.88
CA MET A 223 61.39 -86.11 -9.95
C MET A 223 62.53 -86.92 -9.34
N ILE A 224 63.05 -87.89 -10.08
CA ILE A 224 64.18 -88.73 -9.66
C ILE A 224 65.26 -88.71 -10.75
N CYS A 225 66.52 -88.48 -10.36
CA CYS A 225 67.68 -88.64 -11.25
C CYS A 225 68.01 -90.14 -11.35
N ILE A 226 67.87 -90.72 -12.55
CA ILE A 226 68.12 -92.16 -12.78
C ILE A 226 69.46 -92.41 -13.48
N THR A 227 69.78 -93.67 -13.79
CA THR A 227 71.10 -94.10 -14.30
C THR A 227 71.48 -93.54 -15.68
N ASP A 228 70.55 -92.97 -16.45
CA ASP A 228 70.84 -92.30 -17.72
C ASP A 228 71.30 -90.84 -17.55
N GLY A 229 71.31 -90.31 -16.32
CA GLY A 229 71.66 -88.93 -15.99
C GLY A 229 70.51 -87.93 -16.14
N TRP A 230 69.31 -88.38 -16.51
CA TRP A 230 68.14 -87.52 -16.71
C TRP A 230 67.14 -87.62 -15.55
N TRP A 231 66.43 -86.53 -15.33
CA TRP A 231 65.30 -86.49 -14.41
C TRP A 231 64.07 -87.18 -15.04
N ARG A 232 63.45 -88.10 -14.29
CA ARG A 232 62.20 -88.78 -14.69
C ARG A 232 61.07 -88.51 -13.67
N PRO A 233 59.78 -88.52 -14.09
CA PRO A 233 59.28 -88.65 -15.46
C PRO A 233 59.70 -87.48 -16.37
N ILE A 234 59.52 -87.60 -17.69
CA ILE A 234 59.78 -86.48 -18.62
C ILE A 234 58.84 -85.32 -18.27
N LEU A 235 59.31 -84.08 -18.43
CA LEU A 235 58.55 -82.87 -18.10
C LEU A 235 57.32 -82.71 -19.00
N GLU A 236 56.15 -83.00 -18.42
CA GLU A 236 54.87 -82.50 -18.90
C GLU A 236 54.70 -81.03 -18.48
N ALA A 237 54.06 -80.21 -19.31
CA ALA A 237 53.87 -78.79 -19.04
C ALA A 237 53.01 -78.51 -17.80
N CYS A 238 53.34 -77.44 -17.07
CA CYS A 238 52.50 -76.85 -16.04
C CYS A 238 51.37 -76.05 -16.71
N ASN A 239 50.26 -76.72 -17.03
CA ASN A 239 49.09 -76.11 -17.65
C ASN A 239 48.39 -75.12 -16.70
N PRO A 240 47.83 -74.00 -17.20
CA PRO A 240 47.08 -73.07 -16.38
C PRO A 240 45.80 -73.71 -15.81
N ILE A 241 45.42 -73.28 -14.62
CA ILE A 241 44.14 -73.63 -13.97
C ILE A 241 43.05 -72.75 -14.59
N LEU A 242 41.99 -73.41 -15.07
CA LEU A 242 40.81 -72.79 -15.68
C LEU A 242 39.55 -73.26 -14.95
N CYS A 243 38.76 -72.32 -14.44
CA CYS A 243 37.47 -72.61 -13.83
C CYS A 243 36.39 -72.94 -14.88
N PRO A 244 35.21 -73.47 -14.48
CA PRO A 244 34.14 -73.83 -15.40
C PRO A 244 33.65 -72.64 -16.25
N VAL A 245 32.92 -72.94 -17.33
CA VAL A 245 32.26 -71.91 -18.15
C VAL A 245 31.31 -71.10 -17.26
N LEU A 246 31.34 -69.78 -17.40
CA LEU A 246 30.48 -68.86 -16.69
C LEU A 246 29.03 -69.01 -17.15
N THR A 247 28.08 -68.95 -16.22
CA THR A 247 26.66 -68.88 -16.52
C THR A 247 26.23 -67.42 -16.71
N ASP A 248 25.22 -67.22 -17.56
CA ASP A 248 24.50 -65.95 -17.66
C ASP A 248 23.52 -65.84 -16.48
N VAL A 249 23.55 -64.72 -15.76
CA VAL A 249 22.63 -64.44 -14.65
C VAL A 249 21.65 -63.36 -15.09
N LEU A 250 20.35 -63.61 -14.92
CA LEU A 250 19.31 -62.72 -15.44
C LEU A 250 19.43 -61.32 -14.80
N ASN A 251 19.25 -60.29 -15.63
CA ASN A 251 19.38 -58.87 -15.27
C ASN A 251 20.80 -58.46 -14.83
N THR A 252 21.85 -59.10 -15.35
CA THR A 252 23.26 -58.73 -15.08
C THR A 252 24.11 -58.48 -16.33
N GLU A 253 25.15 -57.67 -16.16
CA GLU A 253 26.31 -57.49 -17.04
C GLU A 253 27.53 -58.18 -16.40
N ARG A 254 28.26 -59.02 -17.15
CA ARG A 254 29.57 -59.56 -16.71
C ARG A 254 30.69 -58.58 -17.04
N SER A 255 31.65 -58.44 -16.13
CA SER A 255 32.85 -57.61 -16.30
C SER A 255 33.97 -58.26 -17.12
N THR A 256 34.03 -59.60 -17.18
CA THR A 256 34.95 -60.36 -18.03
C THR A 256 34.48 -61.79 -18.19
N ASP A 257 34.83 -62.43 -19.31
CA ASP A 257 34.66 -63.87 -19.54
C ASP A 257 35.94 -64.68 -19.26
N ASN A 258 36.98 -64.06 -18.71
CA ASN A 258 38.22 -64.73 -18.33
C ASN A 258 37.97 -65.73 -17.18
N ARG A 259 38.58 -66.92 -17.30
CA ARG A 259 38.38 -68.10 -16.43
C ARG A 259 39.67 -68.60 -15.79
N LEU A 260 40.80 -67.90 -15.97
CA LEU A 260 42.10 -68.24 -15.37
C LEU A 260 42.05 -68.14 -13.85
N TYR A 261 42.91 -68.89 -13.15
CA TYR A 261 43.11 -68.79 -11.71
C TYR A 261 43.27 -67.34 -11.21
N ASP A 262 42.71 -67.08 -10.03
CA ASP A 262 42.65 -65.79 -9.35
C ASP A 262 41.89 -64.66 -10.07
N THR A 263 41.44 -64.88 -11.30
CA THR A 263 40.52 -63.98 -12.01
C THR A 263 39.27 -63.74 -11.16
N VAL A 264 38.89 -62.48 -11.01
CA VAL A 264 37.65 -62.04 -10.37
C VAL A 264 36.66 -61.62 -11.44
N VAL A 265 35.51 -62.29 -11.50
CA VAL A 265 34.40 -61.96 -12.39
C VAL A 265 33.33 -61.25 -11.56
N GLY A 266 33.24 -59.93 -11.74
CA GLY A 266 32.11 -59.14 -11.24
C GLY A 266 30.87 -59.31 -12.13
N TYR A 267 29.74 -59.62 -11.52
CA TYR A 267 28.39 -59.59 -12.07
C TYR A 267 27.68 -58.35 -11.53
N LYS A 268 27.38 -57.39 -12.41
CA LYS A 268 26.77 -56.11 -12.08
C LYS A 268 25.30 -56.14 -12.49
N CYS A 269 24.37 -55.74 -11.65
CA CYS A 269 22.96 -55.63 -12.06
C CYS A 269 22.80 -54.54 -13.13
N ILE A 270 21.94 -54.78 -14.13
CA ILE A 270 21.51 -53.74 -15.07
C ILE A 270 20.77 -52.63 -14.33
N LYS A 271 20.71 -51.42 -14.91
CA LYS A 271 20.02 -50.27 -14.29
C LYS A 271 18.58 -50.65 -13.89
N GLY A 272 18.17 -50.20 -12.70
CA GLY A 272 16.86 -50.50 -12.13
C GLY A 272 16.72 -51.88 -11.47
N HIS A 273 17.80 -52.62 -11.25
CA HIS A 273 17.78 -53.95 -10.60
C HIS A 273 18.84 -54.08 -9.49
N TYR A 274 18.62 -54.97 -8.51
CA TYR A 274 19.48 -55.17 -7.34
C TYR A 274 19.54 -56.63 -6.85
N TYR A 275 20.56 -56.96 -6.07
CA TYR A 275 20.65 -58.23 -5.33
C TYR A 275 19.95 -58.15 -3.96
N TYR A 276 18.97 -59.01 -3.73
CA TYR A 276 18.31 -59.19 -2.43
C TYR A 276 19.17 -60.06 -1.49
N PRO A 277 19.15 -59.87 -0.15
CA PRO A 277 18.53 -58.77 0.60
C PRO A 277 19.42 -57.52 0.71
N ASN A 278 20.68 -57.59 0.28
CA ASN A 278 21.70 -56.59 0.63
C ASN A 278 21.63 -55.27 -0.17
N MET A 279 20.73 -55.14 -1.14
CA MET A 279 20.60 -53.97 -2.03
C MET A 279 21.90 -53.59 -2.76
N THR A 280 22.76 -54.57 -3.02
CA THR A 280 23.99 -54.39 -3.80
C THR A 280 23.73 -54.45 -5.30
N SER A 281 24.43 -53.64 -6.07
CA SER A 281 24.39 -53.61 -7.55
C SER A 281 25.53 -54.41 -8.21
N LEU A 282 26.42 -55.02 -7.41
CA LEU A 282 27.59 -55.78 -7.86
C LEU A 282 27.86 -56.93 -6.88
N VAL A 283 28.06 -58.14 -7.43
CA VAL A 283 28.59 -59.33 -6.73
C VAL A 283 29.79 -59.84 -7.53
N SER A 284 30.77 -60.50 -6.89
CA SER A 284 31.97 -60.97 -7.59
C SER A 284 32.39 -62.38 -7.18
N ILE A 285 32.64 -63.24 -8.17
CA ILE A 285 33.20 -64.58 -7.98
C ILE A 285 34.68 -64.61 -8.37
N ARG A 286 35.46 -65.51 -7.76
CA ARG A 286 36.92 -65.68 -7.99
C ARG A 286 37.22 -67.13 -8.36
N CYS A 287 38.09 -67.34 -9.35
CA CYS A 287 38.53 -68.67 -9.74
C CYS A 287 39.58 -69.22 -8.74
N LEU A 288 39.25 -70.33 -8.07
CA LEU A 288 40.11 -70.96 -7.07
C LEU A 288 41.07 -72.00 -7.66
N ASP A 289 42.07 -72.37 -6.88
CA ASP A 289 43.05 -73.43 -7.20
C ASP A 289 42.45 -74.84 -7.24
N SER A 290 41.19 -74.99 -6.81
CA SER A 290 40.37 -76.21 -6.88
C SER A 290 39.75 -76.48 -8.26
N GLU A 291 39.95 -75.58 -9.24
CA GLU A 291 39.18 -75.54 -10.52
C GLU A 291 37.69 -75.24 -10.33
N GLN A 292 37.34 -74.46 -9.31
CA GLN A 292 35.96 -74.05 -9.05
C GLN A 292 35.90 -72.54 -8.76
N TRP A 293 34.76 -71.94 -9.10
CA TRP A 293 34.41 -70.61 -8.60
C TRP A 293 34.12 -70.69 -7.10
N ASN A 294 34.49 -69.65 -6.34
CA ASN A 294 34.22 -69.58 -4.90
C ASN A 294 32.73 -69.56 -4.56
N ASP A 295 31.88 -69.11 -5.49
CA ASP A 295 30.43 -69.24 -5.47
C ASP A 295 29.94 -69.64 -6.87
N THR A 296 28.85 -70.39 -6.93
CA THR A 296 28.18 -70.85 -8.15
C THR A 296 26.67 -70.63 -8.13
N ASN A 297 26.11 -70.16 -7.00
CA ASN A 297 24.68 -70.03 -6.76
C ASN A 297 24.23 -68.56 -6.84
N LEU A 298 24.63 -67.86 -7.90
CA LEU A 298 24.26 -66.47 -8.11
C LEU A 298 22.76 -66.34 -8.43
N GLU A 299 22.00 -65.71 -7.53
CA GLU A 299 20.60 -65.35 -7.77
C GLU A 299 20.46 -64.27 -8.87
N PRO A 300 19.32 -64.19 -9.59
CA PRO A 300 19.06 -63.12 -10.54
C PRO A 300 18.84 -61.76 -9.84
N CYS A 301 19.17 -60.65 -10.50
CA CYS A 301 18.86 -59.33 -9.94
C CYS A 301 17.35 -59.04 -10.03
N TRP A 302 16.78 -58.61 -8.92
CA TRP A 302 15.36 -58.26 -8.77
C TRP A 302 15.10 -56.82 -9.22
N PRO A 303 13.96 -56.50 -9.84
CA PRO A 303 13.62 -55.13 -10.24
C PRO A 303 13.37 -54.26 -9.00
N ILE A 304 13.85 -53.01 -9.05
CA ILE A 304 13.47 -51.97 -8.11
C ILE A 304 12.03 -51.56 -8.41
N VAL A 305 11.17 -51.58 -7.39
CA VAL A 305 9.77 -51.18 -7.47
C VAL A 305 9.49 -50.18 -6.36
N CYS A 306 9.01 -48.99 -6.72
CA CYS A 306 8.61 -47.98 -5.74
C CYS A 306 7.29 -48.35 -5.06
N GLY A 307 7.15 -47.95 -3.80
CA GLY A 307 5.87 -48.01 -3.09
C GLY A 307 4.79 -47.15 -3.77
N SER A 308 3.52 -47.36 -3.41
CA SER A 308 2.39 -46.60 -3.95
C SER A 308 2.65 -45.07 -3.92
N PRO A 309 2.44 -44.35 -5.02
CA PRO A 309 2.78 -42.93 -5.09
C PRO A 309 1.96 -42.08 -4.10
N PRO A 310 2.51 -40.98 -3.56
CA PRO A 310 1.83 -40.15 -2.57
C PRO A 310 0.46 -39.64 -3.05
N THR A 311 -0.52 -39.58 -2.14
CA THR A 311 -1.87 -39.11 -2.47
C THR A 311 -1.93 -37.58 -2.54
N ILE A 312 -2.73 -37.08 -3.49
CA ILE A 312 -2.92 -35.66 -3.75
C ILE A 312 -4.31 -35.20 -3.28
N THR A 313 -4.38 -34.00 -2.71
CA THR A 313 -5.62 -33.28 -2.43
C THR A 313 -5.69 -32.02 -3.31
N ASN A 314 -6.89 -31.66 -3.77
CA ASN A 314 -7.12 -30.55 -4.71
C ASN A 314 -6.28 -30.65 -6.01
N GLY A 315 -6.11 -31.87 -6.50
CA GLY A 315 -5.43 -32.18 -7.75
C GLY A 315 -5.80 -33.58 -8.24
N THR A 316 -5.49 -33.86 -9.51
CA THR A 316 -5.59 -35.18 -10.12
C THR A 316 -4.21 -35.85 -10.16
N ILE A 317 -4.22 -37.18 -10.23
CA ILE A 317 -3.03 -38.03 -10.39
C ILE A 317 -3.25 -38.92 -11.61
N THR A 318 -2.26 -38.97 -12.49
CA THR A 318 -2.21 -39.85 -13.65
C THR A 318 -1.13 -40.89 -13.42
N LEU A 319 -1.57 -42.14 -13.25
CA LEU A 319 -0.73 -43.30 -12.95
C LEU A 319 -0.20 -43.94 -14.25
N PRO A 320 0.98 -44.60 -14.20
CA PRO A 320 1.49 -45.40 -15.30
C PRO A 320 0.57 -46.60 -15.63
N PRO A 321 0.60 -47.12 -16.87
CA PRO A 321 -0.22 -48.26 -17.29
C PRO A 321 -0.09 -49.46 -16.35
N ASN A 322 -1.22 -50.11 -16.07
CA ASN A 322 -1.33 -51.27 -15.17
C ASN A 322 -0.76 -51.04 -13.74
N ASN A 323 -0.66 -49.78 -13.30
CA ASN A 323 -0.07 -49.38 -12.02
C ASN A 323 1.39 -49.88 -11.83
N ASN A 324 2.16 -49.95 -12.92
CA ASN A 324 3.55 -50.38 -12.86
C ASN A 324 4.46 -49.29 -12.27
N PHE A 325 4.98 -49.52 -11.05
CA PHE A 325 5.84 -48.59 -10.31
C PHE A 325 7.33 -48.97 -10.31
N ASN A 326 7.80 -49.71 -11.32
CA ASN A 326 9.21 -50.06 -11.46
C ASN A 326 10.13 -48.81 -11.56
N TYR A 327 11.44 -49.01 -11.37
CA TYR A 327 12.48 -47.99 -11.65
C TYR A 327 12.22 -47.19 -12.92
N SER A 328 12.46 -45.88 -12.86
CA SER A 328 12.20 -44.87 -13.90
C SER A 328 10.73 -44.61 -14.25
N ALA A 329 9.76 -45.34 -13.69
CA ALA A 329 8.33 -45.06 -13.89
C ALA A 329 7.97 -43.63 -13.49
N LEU A 330 7.08 -43.01 -14.26
CA LEU A 330 6.64 -41.64 -14.10
C LEU A 330 5.19 -41.59 -13.59
N VAL A 331 4.95 -40.77 -12.58
CA VAL A 331 3.60 -40.42 -12.10
C VAL A 331 3.44 -38.91 -12.24
N SER A 332 2.38 -38.46 -12.88
CA SER A 332 2.12 -37.02 -13.08
C SER A 332 0.93 -36.55 -12.27
N TYR A 333 1.08 -35.37 -11.67
CA TYR A 333 0.07 -34.70 -10.87
C TYR A 333 -0.27 -33.35 -11.50
N GLN A 334 -1.54 -32.98 -11.42
CA GLN A 334 -2.02 -31.69 -11.89
C GLN A 334 -2.97 -31.10 -10.85
N CYS A 335 -2.71 -29.87 -10.40
CA CYS A 335 -3.62 -29.19 -9.49
C CYS A 335 -4.94 -28.84 -10.20
N ILE A 336 -6.07 -28.89 -9.48
CA ILE A 336 -7.33 -28.40 -10.03
C ILE A 336 -7.29 -26.86 -10.16
N THR A 337 -8.13 -26.31 -11.03
CA THR A 337 -8.24 -24.86 -11.26
C THR A 337 -8.32 -24.08 -9.94
N GLY A 338 -7.44 -23.08 -9.78
CA GLY A 338 -7.33 -22.27 -8.56
C GLY A 338 -6.27 -22.72 -7.54
N PHE A 339 -5.61 -23.85 -7.78
CA PHE A 339 -4.55 -24.38 -6.92
C PHE A 339 -3.23 -24.57 -7.69
N LYS A 340 -2.10 -24.48 -6.98
CA LYS A 340 -0.73 -24.68 -7.47
C LYS A 340 0.12 -25.45 -6.46
N PHE A 341 1.22 -26.04 -6.91
CA PHE A 341 2.28 -26.54 -6.03
C PHE A 341 3.05 -25.37 -5.37
N ILE A 342 3.85 -25.68 -4.36
CA ILE A 342 4.60 -24.68 -3.57
C ILE A 342 5.60 -23.88 -4.42
N ASP A 343 6.06 -24.41 -5.56
CA ASP A 343 6.90 -23.73 -6.55
C ASP A 343 6.11 -22.99 -7.65
N GLY A 344 4.81 -22.73 -7.43
CA GLY A 344 3.94 -21.97 -8.34
C GLY A 344 3.48 -22.73 -9.58
N LYS A 345 3.90 -23.99 -9.78
CA LYS A 345 3.53 -24.80 -10.95
C LYS A 345 2.14 -25.40 -10.80
N ILE A 346 1.45 -25.58 -11.93
CA ILE A 346 0.13 -26.24 -12.01
C ILE A 346 0.23 -27.78 -12.23
N ALA A 347 1.39 -28.27 -12.67
CA ALA A 347 1.65 -29.68 -12.93
C ALA A 347 3.05 -30.06 -12.42
N ARG A 348 3.20 -31.31 -11.96
CA ARG A 348 4.44 -31.86 -11.40
C ARG A 348 4.51 -33.36 -11.72
N THR A 349 5.63 -33.81 -12.27
CA THR A 349 5.89 -35.24 -12.52
C THR A 349 6.95 -35.72 -11.55
N ILE A 350 6.70 -36.87 -10.92
CA ILE A 350 7.66 -37.57 -10.05
C ILE A 350 8.14 -38.85 -10.75
N GLN A 351 9.33 -39.30 -10.39
CA GLN A 351 9.97 -40.49 -10.96
C GLN A 351 10.45 -41.45 -9.87
N CYS A 352 10.30 -42.75 -10.12
CA CYS A 352 10.83 -43.81 -9.26
C CYS A 352 12.37 -43.90 -9.41
N ASN A 353 13.09 -43.71 -8.31
CA ASN A 353 14.56 -43.61 -8.28
C ASN A 353 15.26 -44.98 -8.04
N GLU A 354 16.59 -44.97 -7.97
CA GLU A 354 17.42 -46.17 -7.76
C GLU A 354 17.39 -46.74 -6.32
N PHE A 355 16.69 -46.09 -5.39
CA PHE A 355 16.50 -46.54 -4.01
C PHE A 355 15.09 -47.11 -3.74
N GLY A 356 14.21 -47.13 -4.75
CA GLY A 356 12.80 -47.51 -4.59
C GLY A 356 11.93 -46.39 -3.99
N GLU A 357 12.41 -45.15 -4.01
CA GLU A 357 11.68 -43.97 -3.54
C GLU A 357 11.26 -43.07 -4.71
N TRP A 358 10.27 -42.21 -4.47
CA TRP A 358 9.87 -41.19 -5.43
C TRP A 358 10.72 -39.92 -5.24
N ASN A 359 11.22 -39.35 -6.34
CA ASN A 359 12.13 -38.20 -6.30
C ASN A 359 11.57 -36.92 -5.63
N HIS A 360 10.25 -36.81 -5.43
CA HIS A 360 9.61 -35.76 -4.63
C HIS A 360 8.45 -36.30 -3.80
N SER A 361 8.42 -35.96 -2.50
CA SER A 361 7.29 -36.18 -1.58
C SER A 361 6.19 -35.12 -1.69
N ASP A 362 6.54 -33.90 -2.09
CA ASP A 362 5.74 -32.70 -1.86
C ASP A 362 4.70 -32.48 -2.96
N VAL A 363 3.62 -33.28 -2.94
CA VAL A 363 2.53 -33.24 -3.94
C VAL A 363 1.26 -32.52 -3.44
N SER A 364 1.39 -31.59 -2.50
CA SER A 364 0.26 -30.82 -1.96
C SER A 364 -0.04 -29.58 -2.82
N CYS A 365 -1.23 -29.56 -3.44
CA CYS A 365 -1.77 -28.38 -4.10
C CYS A 365 -2.39 -27.40 -3.09
N ARG A 366 -1.95 -26.14 -3.14
CA ARG A 366 -2.41 -25.05 -2.27
C ARG A 366 -3.13 -23.98 -3.10
N VAL A 367 -4.12 -23.32 -2.49
CA VAL A 367 -4.89 -22.25 -3.12
C VAL A 367 -3.99 -21.04 -3.37
N ASP A 368 -4.08 -20.43 -4.56
CA ASP A 368 -3.52 -19.09 -4.78
C ASP A 368 -4.18 -18.11 -3.82
N ARG A 369 -3.38 -17.50 -2.94
CA ARG A 369 -3.83 -16.42 -2.08
C ARG A 369 -3.43 -15.10 -2.69
N CYS A 370 -4.41 -14.24 -2.92
CA CYS A 370 -4.14 -12.84 -3.19
C CYS A 370 -3.41 -12.18 -2.01
N SER A 371 -2.81 -11.02 -2.28
CA SER A 371 -2.27 -10.14 -1.23
C SER A 371 -3.33 -9.86 -0.15
N PRO A 372 -2.94 -9.45 1.07
CA PRO A 372 -3.87 -8.97 2.09
C PRO A 372 -4.90 -8.02 1.49
N VAL A 373 -6.16 -8.16 1.91
CA VAL A 373 -7.31 -7.38 1.42
C VAL A 373 -6.97 -5.88 1.50
N PRO A 374 -7.02 -5.13 0.39
CA PRO A 374 -6.78 -3.68 0.40
C PRO A 374 -7.72 -2.94 1.35
N ILE A 375 -7.23 -1.90 2.03
CA ILE A 375 -8.04 -1.09 2.96
C ILE A 375 -7.85 0.39 2.61
N ALA A 376 -8.96 1.11 2.52
CA ALA A 376 -9.01 2.57 2.33
C ALA A 376 -9.67 3.25 3.52
N ASN A 377 -9.61 4.58 3.58
CA ASN A 377 -10.09 5.34 4.74
C ASN A 377 -11.60 5.17 4.93
N ASN A 378 -11.98 4.86 6.18
CA ASN A 378 -13.37 4.70 6.64
C ASN A 378 -14.15 3.56 5.96
N VAL A 379 -13.45 2.56 5.44
CA VAL A 379 -14.03 1.35 4.81
C VAL A 379 -13.73 0.11 5.67
N VAL A 380 -14.63 -0.88 5.65
CA VAL A 380 -14.45 -2.20 6.28
C VAL A 380 -14.83 -3.29 5.26
N PRO A 381 -13.99 -4.33 5.07
CA PRO A 381 -14.36 -5.51 4.27
C PRO A 381 -15.24 -6.48 5.08
N ASP A 382 -16.15 -7.18 4.42
CA ASP A 382 -16.97 -8.26 5.00
C ASP A 382 -16.17 -9.52 5.36
N THR A 383 -15.04 -9.76 4.67
CA THR A 383 -14.14 -10.88 4.93
C THR A 383 -12.67 -10.51 4.70
N THR A 384 -11.78 -11.16 5.47
CA THR A 384 -10.32 -11.08 5.29
C THR A 384 -9.75 -12.27 4.51
N ASN A 385 -10.61 -13.15 3.98
CA ASN A 385 -10.20 -14.31 3.20
C ASN A 385 -9.61 -13.88 1.84
N THR A 386 -8.36 -14.23 1.57
CA THR A 386 -7.66 -13.91 0.32
C THR A 386 -7.59 -15.08 -0.68
N SER A 387 -8.34 -16.16 -0.44
CA SER A 387 -8.36 -17.34 -1.31
C SER A 387 -8.90 -17.01 -2.71
N TRP A 388 -8.39 -17.69 -3.75
CA TRP A 388 -8.93 -17.66 -5.11
C TRP A 388 -10.47 -17.71 -5.15
N TYR A 389 -11.07 -16.90 -6.03
CA TYR A 389 -12.51 -16.74 -6.21
C TYR A 389 -13.28 -16.18 -4.99
N THR A 390 -12.61 -15.79 -3.90
CA THR A 390 -13.26 -15.02 -2.84
C THR A 390 -13.66 -13.65 -3.39
N ASN A 391 -14.93 -13.31 -3.23
CA ASN A 391 -15.47 -11.97 -3.42
C ASN A 391 -15.49 -11.26 -2.05
N VAL A 392 -14.86 -10.11 -1.95
CA VAL A 392 -14.84 -9.25 -0.75
C VAL A 392 -15.77 -8.08 -1.01
N THR A 393 -16.79 -7.94 -0.16
CA THR A 393 -17.74 -6.82 -0.20
C THR A 393 -17.31 -5.76 0.79
N TYR A 394 -17.08 -4.54 0.33
CA TYR A 394 -16.78 -3.42 1.21
C TYR A 394 -18.05 -2.71 1.69
N GLN A 395 -17.98 -2.22 2.93
CA GLN A 395 -19.01 -1.40 3.57
C GLN A 395 -18.33 -0.19 4.21
N CYS A 396 -19.00 0.98 4.23
CA CYS A 396 -18.48 2.12 4.96
C CYS A 396 -18.62 1.92 6.48
N GLN A 397 -17.73 2.54 7.25
CA GLN A 397 -17.88 2.64 8.70
C GLN A 397 -19.14 3.45 9.06
N ARG A 398 -19.65 3.29 10.30
CA ARG A 398 -20.79 4.08 10.79
C ARG A 398 -20.48 5.58 10.67
N GLY A 399 -21.45 6.33 10.15
CA GLY A 399 -21.30 7.76 9.89
C GLY A 399 -20.61 8.12 8.58
N TYR A 400 -20.23 7.14 7.76
CA TYR A 400 -19.62 7.34 6.45
C TYR A 400 -20.48 6.76 5.32
N GLU A 401 -20.31 7.28 4.11
CA GLU A 401 -21.00 6.87 2.90
C GLU A 401 -20.06 6.86 1.68
N TRP A 402 -20.46 6.15 0.63
CA TRP A 402 -19.66 6.07 -0.59
C TRP A 402 -19.77 7.36 -1.42
N PRO A 403 -18.68 7.80 -2.07
CA PRO A 403 -18.74 8.85 -3.07
C PRO A 403 -19.72 8.53 -4.21
N ASN A 404 -20.33 9.58 -4.77
CA ASN A 404 -21.17 9.54 -5.97
C ASN A 404 -22.41 8.60 -5.89
N ASN A 405 -23.02 8.48 -4.70
CA ASN A 405 -24.26 7.73 -4.48
C ASN A 405 -24.18 6.24 -4.87
N LYS A 406 -22.98 5.65 -4.75
CA LYS A 406 -22.73 4.22 -4.92
C LYS A 406 -23.20 3.49 -3.67
N SER A 407 -23.81 2.31 -3.78
CA SER A 407 -24.29 1.57 -2.59
C SER A 407 -23.25 0.59 -2.04
N VAL A 408 -22.47 -0.05 -2.92
CA VAL A 408 -21.50 -1.10 -2.58
C VAL A 408 -20.31 -1.04 -3.55
N HIS A 409 -19.14 -1.43 -3.08
CA HIS A 409 -17.99 -1.80 -3.91
C HIS A 409 -17.51 -3.20 -3.50
N HIS A 410 -17.03 -3.98 -4.46
CA HIS A 410 -16.59 -5.36 -4.24
C HIS A 410 -15.39 -5.69 -5.13
N ILE A 411 -14.54 -6.60 -4.67
CA ILE A 411 -13.37 -7.10 -5.40
C ILE A 411 -13.30 -8.63 -5.33
N THR A 412 -12.72 -9.26 -6.34
CA THR A 412 -12.63 -10.73 -6.46
C THR A 412 -11.18 -11.15 -6.68
N CYS A 413 -10.71 -12.15 -5.93
CA CYS A 413 -9.37 -12.70 -6.09
C CYS A 413 -9.29 -13.57 -7.37
N GLN A 414 -8.49 -13.12 -8.34
CA GLN A 414 -8.36 -13.74 -9.66
C GLN A 414 -7.40 -14.95 -9.68
N ASN A 415 -7.42 -15.71 -10.78
CA ASN A 415 -6.60 -16.93 -10.98
C ASN A 415 -5.10 -16.67 -11.20
N ASN A 416 -4.66 -15.40 -11.21
CA ASN A 416 -3.27 -14.97 -11.23
C ASN A 416 -2.73 -14.61 -9.83
N GLY A 417 -3.55 -14.70 -8.77
CA GLY A 417 -3.17 -14.28 -7.41
C GLY A 417 -3.26 -12.76 -7.18
N GLN A 418 -3.96 -12.02 -8.04
CA GLN A 418 -4.20 -10.58 -7.89
C GLN A 418 -5.68 -10.27 -7.68
N TRP A 419 -5.97 -9.14 -7.03
CA TRP A 419 -7.33 -8.60 -6.95
C TRP A 419 -7.71 -7.94 -8.28
N ASN A 420 -8.95 -8.13 -8.73
CA ASN A 420 -9.46 -7.53 -9.97
C ASN A 420 -9.48 -5.99 -9.98
N ASP A 421 -9.57 -5.38 -8.80
CA ASP A 421 -9.37 -3.95 -8.55
C ASP A 421 -8.61 -3.79 -7.23
N THR A 422 -7.81 -2.73 -7.13
CA THR A 422 -7.04 -2.35 -5.93
C THR A 422 -7.30 -0.92 -5.51
N ASN A 423 -8.03 -0.13 -6.31
CA ASN A 423 -8.31 1.29 -6.09
C ASN A 423 -9.59 1.47 -5.26
N ILE A 424 -9.61 0.92 -4.05
CA ILE A 424 -10.76 1.01 -3.14
C ILE A 424 -11.06 2.49 -2.85
N PRO A 425 -12.23 3.04 -3.22
CA PRO A 425 -12.55 4.42 -2.91
C PRO A 425 -12.72 4.58 -1.39
N SER A 426 -12.24 5.69 -0.83
CA SER A 426 -12.48 6.00 0.60
C SER A 426 -13.91 6.49 0.81
N CYS A 427 -14.54 6.10 1.93
CA CYS A 427 -15.86 6.61 2.27
C CYS A 427 -15.77 8.04 2.85
N THR A 428 -16.63 8.92 2.36
CA THR A 428 -16.77 10.29 2.84
C THR A 428 -17.64 10.35 4.09
N ILE A 429 -17.33 11.26 5.01
CA ILE A 429 -18.15 11.45 6.22
C ILE A 429 -19.52 12.00 5.81
N LYS A 430 -20.59 11.42 6.39
CA LYS A 430 -21.96 11.86 6.16
C LYS A 430 -22.15 13.28 6.68
N LYS A 431 -23.05 14.02 6.05
CA LYS A 431 -23.43 15.38 6.44
C LYS A 431 -24.90 15.42 6.84
N CYS A 432 -25.17 15.91 8.04
CA CYS A 432 -26.54 16.21 8.45
C CYS A 432 -27.08 17.41 7.64
N SER A 433 -28.40 17.61 7.69
CA SER A 433 -29.04 18.77 7.08
C SER A 433 -28.49 20.08 7.66
N PRO A 434 -28.53 21.20 6.89
CA PRO A 434 -28.26 22.52 7.45
C PRO A 434 -29.09 22.77 8.70
N VAL A 435 -28.48 23.38 9.72
CA VAL A 435 -29.10 23.62 11.02
C VAL A 435 -30.19 24.68 10.88
N GLU A 436 -31.40 24.37 11.36
CA GLU A 436 -32.53 25.30 11.29
C GLU A 436 -32.42 26.40 12.35
N LEU A 437 -32.76 27.63 11.94
CA LEU A 437 -32.70 28.83 12.79
C LEU A 437 -33.91 28.86 13.73
N MET A 438 -33.65 29.02 15.03
CA MET A 438 -34.67 29.16 16.07
C MET A 438 -34.79 30.64 16.49
N HIS A 439 -36.00 31.12 16.77
CA HIS A 439 -36.21 32.47 17.27
C HIS A 439 -35.80 32.59 18.74
N ASN A 440 -35.22 33.75 19.10
CA ASN A 440 -34.73 34.05 20.45
C ASN A 440 -33.72 33.03 20.99
N ALA A 441 -32.89 32.46 20.10
CA ALA A 441 -31.82 31.54 20.44
C ALA A 441 -30.59 31.75 19.55
N THR A 442 -29.42 31.76 20.19
CA THR A 442 -28.12 31.75 19.53
C THR A 442 -27.67 30.31 19.28
N ILE A 443 -27.17 30.03 18.07
CA ILE A 443 -26.80 28.67 17.63
C ILE A 443 -25.28 28.54 17.54
N ASN A 444 -24.70 27.72 18.41
CA ASN A 444 -23.28 27.39 18.46
C ASN A 444 -23.04 26.01 17.84
N THR A 445 -22.52 25.97 16.61
CA THR A 445 -22.23 24.75 15.84
C THR A 445 -20.72 24.53 15.67
N THR A 446 -20.30 23.26 15.59
CA THR A 446 -18.90 22.86 15.38
C THR A 446 -18.60 22.59 13.91
N ASP A 447 -19.36 21.68 13.29
CA ASP A 447 -19.51 21.46 11.84
C ASP A 447 -20.88 20.76 11.64
N HIS A 448 -21.19 20.25 10.44
CA HIS A 448 -22.44 19.55 10.11
C HIS A 448 -22.19 18.10 9.66
N VAL A 449 -21.13 17.48 10.16
CA VAL A 449 -20.73 16.10 9.83
C VAL A 449 -21.05 15.12 10.98
N TYR A 450 -21.03 13.82 10.70
CA TYR A 450 -21.21 12.78 11.75
C TYR A 450 -20.32 13.01 12.99
N ASP A 451 -20.86 12.71 14.18
CA ASP A 451 -20.22 12.86 15.49
C ASP A 451 -19.93 14.32 15.91
N THR A 452 -20.52 15.29 15.20
CA THR A 452 -20.55 16.71 15.61
C THR A 452 -21.83 17.06 16.37
N TYR A 453 -21.80 18.21 17.05
CA TYR A 453 -22.93 18.71 17.81
C TYR A 453 -23.19 20.21 17.59
N VAL A 454 -24.44 20.58 17.90
CA VAL A 454 -25.04 21.91 17.80
C VAL A 454 -25.70 22.23 19.12
N ASN A 455 -25.32 23.35 19.72
CA ASN A 455 -25.96 23.89 20.92
C ASN A 455 -26.89 25.04 20.53
N TYR A 456 -28.17 24.90 20.84
CA TYR A 456 -29.16 25.98 20.87
C TYR A 456 -29.15 26.59 22.27
N GLU A 457 -28.71 27.85 22.40
CA GLU A 457 -28.64 28.61 23.64
C GLU A 457 -29.68 29.74 23.56
N CYS A 458 -30.73 29.70 24.40
CA CYS A 458 -31.75 30.74 24.40
C CYS A 458 -31.13 32.10 24.70
N ASP A 459 -31.56 33.13 23.96
CA ASP A 459 -31.09 34.49 24.16
C ASP A 459 -31.51 35.01 25.55
N LYS A 460 -30.77 36.00 26.08
CA LYS A 460 -30.98 36.52 27.43
C LYS A 460 -32.46 36.85 27.69
N GLY A 461 -32.99 36.28 28.77
CA GLY A 461 -34.40 36.45 29.17
C GLY A 461 -35.39 35.52 28.50
N PHE A 462 -34.93 34.56 27.69
CA PHE A 462 -35.75 33.47 27.13
C PHE A 462 -35.27 32.11 27.65
N LYS A 463 -36.16 31.12 27.67
CA LYS A 463 -35.90 29.74 28.14
C LYS A 463 -36.74 28.72 27.37
N PHE A 464 -36.34 27.46 27.38
CA PHE A 464 -37.20 26.37 26.94
C PHE A 464 -38.35 26.10 27.96
N PRO A 465 -39.48 25.49 27.56
CA PRO A 465 -40.64 25.25 28.44
C PRO A 465 -40.38 24.37 29.68
N ASP A 466 -39.25 23.66 29.72
CA ASP A 466 -38.74 22.88 30.85
C ASP A 466 -37.71 23.65 31.71
N ASN A 467 -37.64 24.97 31.57
CA ASN A 467 -36.77 25.90 32.32
C ASN A 467 -35.26 25.76 32.04
N GLU A 468 -34.88 24.98 31.02
CA GLU A 468 -33.51 24.91 30.51
C GLU A 468 -33.18 26.13 29.61
N THR A 469 -31.91 26.53 29.57
CA THR A 469 -31.41 27.61 28.68
C THR A 469 -30.59 27.11 27.49
N VAL A 470 -30.11 25.86 27.50
CA VAL A 470 -29.25 25.29 26.45
C VAL A 470 -29.68 23.87 26.12
N LYS A 471 -29.87 23.57 24.84
CA LYS A 471 -30.18 22.21 24.33
C LYS A 471 -29.27 21.81 23.17
N THR A 472 -28.89 20.54 23.15
CA THR A 472 -27.86 20.02 22.24
C THR A 472 -28.45 18.98 21.28
N LYS A 473 -28.19 19.12 19.98
CA LYS A 473 -28.39 18.05 18.98
C LYS A 473 -27.04 17.51 18.51
N TRP A 474 -26.92 16.20 18.29
CA TRP A 474 -25.78 15.54 17.65
C TRP A 474 -26.14 15.04 16.25
N CYS A 475 -25.15 14.93 15.35
CA CYS A 475 -25.33 14.38 14.02
C CYS A 475 -25.10 12.85 14.02
N SER A 476 -26.17 12.06 13.86
CA SER A 476 -26.13 10.60 13.98
C SER A 476 -25.57 9.88 12.76
N ASP A 477 -25.29 8.57 12.86
CA ASP A 477 -24.72 7.78 11.76
C ASP A 477 -25.68 7.55 10.59
N TRP A 478 -26.95 7.97 10.73
CA TRP A 478 -27.95 8.06 9.67
C TRP A 478 -28.02 9.44 8.98
N ALA A 479 -27.20 10.41 9.38
CA ALA A 479 -27.21 11.80 8.89
C ALA A 479 -28.44 12.63 9.32
N PHE A 480 -28.99 12.35 10.50
CA PHE A 480 -30.05 13.16 11.11
C PHE A 480 -29.56 13.84 12.39
N TRP A 481 -30.16 15.00 12.70
CA TRP A 481 -29.96 15.65 13.99
C TRP A 481 -30.84 14.96 15.05
N GLU A 482 -30.22 14.54 16.14
CA GLU A 482 -30.85 13.85 17.26
C GLU A 482 -30.50 14.58 18.59
N PRO A 483 -31.45 14.83 19.50
CA PRO A 483 -32.90 14.65 19.33
C PRO A 483 -33.47 15.49 18.18
N GLY A 484 -34.70 15.18 17.78
CA GLY A 484 -35.38 15.82 16.65
C GLY A 484 -35.80 17.27 16.93
N GLU A 485 -37.08 17.59 16.79
CA GLU A 485 -37.56 18.95 17.02
C GLU A 485 -37.50 19.39 18.48
N PHE A 486 -37.12 20.64 18.69
CA PHE A 486 -37.12 21.31 19.99
C PHE A 486 -38.23 22.39 19.98
N PRO A 487 -38.90 22.64 21.12
CA PRO A 487 -39.75 23.82 21.27
C PRO A 487 -38.91 25.10 21.11
N GLU A 488 -39.53 26.18 20.63
CA GLU A 488 -38.90 27.52 20.61
C GLU A 488 -38.64 28.04 22.04
N CYS A 489 -37.71 28.99 22.18
CA CYS A 489 -37.45 29.64 23.45
C CYS A 489 -38.57 30.66 23.79
N GLU A 490 -39.28 30.42 24.88
CA GLU A 490 -40.34 31.29 25.42
C GLU A 490 -39.74 32.43 26.27
N ILE A 491 -40.39 33.60 26.26
CA ILE A 491 -39.93 34.76 27.06
C ILE A 491 -40.22 34.55 28.54
N THR A 492 -39.27 34.90 29.41
CA THR A 492 -39.47 34.88 30.87
C THR A 492 -40.32 36.06 31.34
N TYR A 493 -41.02 35.85 32.47
CA TYR A 493 -41.91 36.84 33.08
C TYR A 493 -41.50 37.05 34.55
N CYS A 494 -41.36 38.30 34.96
CA CYS A 494 -41.22 38.65 36.36
C CYS A 494 -42.57 38.50 37.11
N PRO A 495 -42.53 38.36 38.46
CA PRO A 495 -43.71 38.41 39.31
C PRO A 495 -44.62 39.60 39.04
N ALA A 496 -45.92 39.43 39.30
CA ALA A 496 -46.90 40.49 39.22
C ALA A 496 -46.48 41.71 40.05
N LEU A 497 -46.59 42.90 39.45
CA LEU A 497 -46.25 44.15 40.10
C LEU A 497 -47.28 44.55 41.14
N GLU A 498 -46.80 44.95 42.32
CA GLU A 498 -47.65 45.48 43.39
C GLU A 498 -48.11 46.91 43.11
N ASP A 499 -49.25 47.27 43.70
CA ASP A 499 -49.79 48.63 43.68
C ASP A 499 -49.05 49.49 44.72
N VAL A 500 -48.61 50.69 44.31
CA VAL A 500 -47.82 51.60 45.14
C VAL A 500 -48.72 52.74 45.60
N GLU A 501 -48.73 53.03 46.90
CA GLU A 501 -49.61 54.05 47.47
C GLU A 501 -49.29 55.45 46.90
N ASN A 502 -50.36 56.18 46.54
CA ASN A 502 -50.32 57.49 45.89
C ASN A 502 -49.55 57.54 44.56
N ALA A 503 -49.43 56.41 43.85
CA ALA A 503 -48.87 56.31 42.51
C ALA A 503 -49.80 55.60 41.51
N THR A 504 -49.51 55.75 40.22
CA THR A 504 -50.05 54.94 39.11
C THR A 504 -48.90 54.40 38.27
N ARG A 505 -49.14 53.32 37.51
CA ARG A 505 -48.17 52.77 36.54
C ARG A 505 -48.70 52.80 35.12
N ASP A 506 -47.81 52.86 34.14
CA ASP A 506 -48.14 52.96 32.71
C ASP A 506 -48.61 51.63 32.08
N THR A 507 -48.18 50.48 32.61
CA THR A 507 -48.60 49.15 32.15
C THR A 507 -48.53 48.09 33.26
N ASN A 508 -49.17 46.94 33.03
CA ASN A 508 -49.13 45.73 33.86
C ASN A 508 -48.24 44.62 33.25
N ASP A 509 -47.62 44.85 32.09
CA ASP A 509 -46.75 43.89 31.41
C ASP A 509 -45.53 43.49 32.29
N THR A 510 -45.25 42.19 32.42
CA THR A 510 -44.12 41.69 33.26
C THR A 510 -43.03 40.92 32.52
N TYR A 511 -43.04 40.88 31.18
CA TYR A 511 -42.05 40.14 30.40
C TYR A 511 -40.62 40.71 30.51
N TYR A 512 -39.61 39.88 30.22
CA TYR A 512 -38.20 40.26 30.26
C TYR A 512 -37.88 41.59 29.55
N ASN A 513 -36.99 42.39 30.16
CA ASN A 513 -36.54 43.70 29.69
C ASN A 513 -37.67 44.72 29.46
N LYS A 514 -38.89 44.43 29.94
CA LYS A 514 -39.96 45.41 30.00
C LYS A 514 -39.66 46.44 31.08
N HIS A 515 -39.65 47.71 30.68
CA HIS A 515 -39.70 48.83 31.61
C HIS A 515 -41.14 49.12 32.00
N VAL A 516 -41.37 49.40 33.28
CA VAL A 516 -42.64 49.89 33.83
C VAL A 516 -42.37 51.17 34.63
N ILE A 517 -43.18 52.18 34.38
CA ILE A 517 -42.99 53.55 34.86
C ILE A 517 -44.09 53.87 35.88
N TYR A 518 -43.69 53.94 37.14
CA TYR A 518 -44.54 54.45 38.22
C TYR A 518 -44.46 55.97 38.25
N SER A 519 -45.61 56.65 38.30
CA SER A 519 -45.73 58.11 38.43
C SER A 519 -46.55 58.44 39.67
N CYS A 520 -46.05 59.33 40.53
CA CYS A 520 -46.83 59.77 41.68
C CYS A 520 -48.05 60.59 41.25
N LEU A 521 -49.15 60.48 42.00
CA LEU A 521 -50.34 61.30 41.80
C LEU A 521 -50.01 62.80 41.99
N PRO A 522 -50.80 63.71 41.39
CA PRO A 522 -50.63 65.15 41.60
C PRO A 522 -50.65 65.49 43.10
N GLY A 523 -49.60 66.14 43.57
CA GLY A 523 -49.40 66.46 44.99
C GLY A 523 -48.55 65.48 45.79
N TYR A 524 -48.01 64.45 45.14
CA TYR A 524 -47.11 63.46 45.74
C TYR A 524 -45.78 63.36 44.97
N GLN A 525 -44.75 62.79 45.60
CA GLN A 525 -43.41 62.56 45.05
C GLN A 525 -42.78 61.29 45.66
N PHE A 526 -41.77 60.71 45.03
CA PHE A 526 -40.96 59.68 45.68
C PHE A 526 -40.00 60.31 46.71
N PRO A 527 -39.48 59.55 47.70
CA PRO A 527 -38.54 60.06 48.72
C PRO A 527 -37.25 60.68 48.14
N ASP A 528 -36.81 60.25 46.95
CA ASP A 528 -35.69 60.83 46.20
C ASP A 528 -36.00 62.21 45.56
N LYS A 529 -37.25 62.67 45.71
CA LYS A 529 -37.86 63.89 45.15
C LYS A 529 -38.14 63.83 43.64
N SER A 530 -38.04 62.66 43.02
CA SER A 530 -38.56 62.43 41.68
C SER A 530 -40.10 62.39 41.68
N LYS A 531 -40.71 62.62 40.51
CA LYS A 531 -42.15 62.39 40.28
C LYS A 531 -42.44 61.04 39.64
N MET A 532 -41.40 60.31 39.24
CA MET A 532 -41.48 59.20 38.31
C MET A 532 -40.31 58.24 38.54
N TRP A 533 -40.63 56.97 38.80
CA TRP A 533 -39.68 55.89 39.07
C TRP A 533 -39.82 54.82 37.98
N THR A 534 -38.73 54.19 37.58
CA THR A 534 -38.75 53.15 36.53
C THR A 534 -38.08 51.89 37.01
N VAL A 535 -38.82 50.78 36.93
CA VAL A 535 -38.31 49.43 37.14
C VAL A 535 -38.26 48.68 35.82
N TYR A 536 -37.42 47.67 35.71
CA TYR A 536 -37.41 46.75 34.57
C TYR A 536 -37.26 45.30 34.98
N CYS A 537 -37.86 44.38 34.21
CA CYS A 537 -37.75 42.95 34.47
C CYS A 537 -36.36 42.43 34.03
N THR A 538 -35.62 41.80 34.94
CA THR A 538 -34.26 41.31 34.70
C THR A 538 -34.23 39.86 34.22
N GLU A 539 -33.06 39.37 33.79
CA GLU A 539 -32.86 37.98 33.34
C GLU A 539 -32.97 36.94 34.45
N ASN A 540 -33.04 37.37 35.72
CA ASN A 540 -33.20 36.53 36.90
C ASN A 540 -34.66 36.56 37.43
N GLU A 541 -35.65 36.71 36.55
CA GLU A 541 -37.10 36.71 36.87
C GLU A 541 -37.48 37.68 38.01
N THR A 542 -36.73 38.77 38.16
CA THR A 542 -36.85 39.73 39.26
C THR A 542 -36.81 41.15 38.74
N TRP A 543 -37.55 42.05 39.38
CA TRP A 543 -37.55 43.47 39.05
C TRP A 543 -36.26 44.14 39.52
N SER A 544 -35.77 45.13 38.75
CA SER A 544 -34.53 45.87 39.02
C SER A 544 -34.51 46.65 40.34
N GLY A 545 -35.65 46.74 41.03
CA GLY A 545 -35.86 47.35 42.33
C GLY A 545 -37.35 47.41 42.65
N THR A 546 -37.70 47.82 43.86
CA THR A 546 -39.08 48.06 44.31
C THR A 546 -39.24 49.54 44.65
N PRO A 547 -40.16 50.29 44.02
CA PRO A 547 -40.44 51.67 44.41
C PRO A 547 -41.02 51.75 45.83
N GLU A 548 -40.60 52.76 46.59
CA GLU A 548 -41.21 53.12 47.87
C GLU A 548 -42.51 53.94 47.64
N PRO A 549 -43.45 53.99 48.62
CA PRO A 549 -44.67 54.80 48.51
C PRO A 549 -44.40 56.29 48.23
N CYS A 550 -45.30 56.96 47.51
CA CYS A 550 -45.14 58.39 47.26
C CYS A 550 -45.54 59.22 48.49
N GLU A 551 -44.61 60.04 48.99
CA GLU A 551 -44.82 61.02 50.05
C GLU A 551 -45.59 62.25 49.55
N VAL A 552 -46.37 62.88 50.42
CA VAL A 552 -47.07 64.14 50.13
C VAL A 552 -46.05 65.28 49.92
N VAL A 553 -46.31 66.16 48.96
CA VAL A 553 -45.46 67.35 48.79
C VAL A 553 -45.87 68.45 49.76
N PHE A 554 -44.87 69.20 50.24
CA PHE A 554 -45.08 70.37 51.08
C PHE A 554 -44.74 71.64 50.31
N CYS A 555 -45.57 72.67 50.46
CA CYS A 555 -45.29 74.04 50.05
C CYS A 555 -44.29 74.72 51.01
N PRO A 556 -43.70 75.86 50.65
CA PRO A 556 -42.94 76.70 51.58
C PRO A 556 -43.71 76.89 52.90
N PRO A 557 -43.07 76.72 54.06
CA PRO A 557 -43.73 76.94 55.36
C PRO A 557 -44.41 78.30 55.40
N VAL A 558 -45.59 78.35 56.03
CA VAL A 558 -46.40 79.57 56.14
C VAL A 558 -45.54 80.71 56.72
N PRO A 559 -45.44 81.89 56.05
CA PRO A 559 -44.55 82.96 56.48
C PRO A 559 -44.88 83.48 57.89
N TRP A 560 -43.84 83.67 58.72
CA TRP A 560 -43.96 84.18 60.08
C TRP A 560 -43.86 85.70 60.13
N TRP A 561 -44.71 86.37 59.35
CA TRP A 561 -44.79 87.83 59.32
C TRP A 561 -45.53 88.35 60.56
N THR A 562 -45.01 89.40 61.20
CA THR A 562 -45.66 90.07 62.33
C THR A 562 -46.98 90.73 61.94
N GLU A 563 -47.11 91.12 60.68
CA GLU A 563 -48.20 91.97 60.20
C GLU A 563 -49.38 91.17 59.60
N THR A 564 -49.29 89.84 59.58
CA THR A 564 -50.26 88.92 58.96
C THR A 564 -50.56 87.75 59.90
N VAL A 565 -51.84 87.49 60.15
CA VAL A 565 -52.31 86.39 60.99
C VAL A 565 -52.87 85.29 60.10
N PHE A 566 -52.47 84.03 60.36
CA PHE A 566 -52.89 82.85 59.64
C PHE A 566 -53.74 81.95 60.54
N ASN A 567 -54.79 81.31 59.99
CA ASN A 567 -55.63 80.37 60.73
C ASN A 567 -54.96 79.01 61.03
N SER A 568 -53.90 78.68 60.31
CA SER A 568 -53.25 77.37 60.27
C SER A 568 -51.78 77.50 59.86
N THR A 569 -50.98 76.50 60.24
CA THR A 569 -49.56 76.37 59.83
C THR A 569 -49.32 75.14 58.95
N LEU A 570 -50.37 74.39 58.60
CA LEU A 570 -50.30 73.25 57.68
C LEU A 570 -49.85 73.72 56.29
N ASN A 571 -48.86 73.05 55.72
CA ASN A 571 -48.27 73.35 54.42
C ASN A 571 -48.17 72.11 53.50
N GLU A 572 -48.87 71.03 53.83
CA GLU A 572 -49.03 69.84 52.97
C GLU A 572 -49.92 70.14 51.76
N PHE A 573 -49.83 69.31 50.71
CA PHE A 573 -50.66 69.43 49.51
C PHE A 573 -52.16 69.46 49.84
N ASN A 574 -52.91 70.34 49.16
CA ASN A 574 -54.31 70.67 49.43
C ASN A 574 -54.61 71.29 50.81
N ALA A 575 -53.61 71.61 51.64
CA ALA A 575 -53.85 72.46 52.81
C ALA A 575 -54.35 73.84 52.34
N GLU A 576 -55.53 74.24 52.80
CA GLU A 576 -56.06 75.59 52.61
C GLU A 576 -55.81 76.41 53.88
N ILE A 577 -55.11 77.53 53.74
CA ILE A 577 -54.89 78.50 54.81
C ILE A 577 -55.72 79.76 54.53
N SER A 578 -56.24 80.36 55.59
CA SER A 578 -56.94 81.65 55.56
C SER A 578 -56.13 82.67 56.34
N TYR A 579 -55.91 83.85 55.76
CA TYR A 579 -55.02 84.86 56.30
C TYR A 579 -55.60 86.28 56.20
N TRP A 580 -55.28 87.11 57.18
CA TRP A 580 -55.73 88.50 57.29
C TRP A 580 -54.65 89.37 57.93
N CYS A 581 -54.71 90.67 57.72
CA CYS A 581 -53.71 91.58 58.30
C CYS A 581 -53.97 91.86 59.79
N SER A 582 -52.90 92.12 60.53
CA SER A 582 -52.96 92.50 61.95
C SER A 582 -53.51 93.92 62.15
N GLU A 583 -53.84 94.29 63.39
CA GLU A 583 -54.39 95.61 63.71
C GLU A 583 -53.41 96.73 63.34
N GLY A 584 -53.80 97.58 62.37
CA GLY A 584 -52.95 98.63 61.80
C GLY A 584 -52.49 98.37 60.36
N TYR A 585 -52.75 97.18 59.81
CA TYR A 585 -52.29 96.75 58.49
C TYR A 585 -53.44 96.35 57.55
N VAL A 586 -53.20 96.40 56.24
CA VAL A 586 -54.18 96.14 55.17
C VAL A 586 -53.49 95.58 53.90
N PHE A 587 -54.17 94.72 53.15
CA PHE A 587 -53.71 94.29 51.82
C PHE A 587 -53.82 95.43 50.79
N GLU A 588 -52.90 95.47 49.81
CA GLU A 588 -52.82 96.53 48.78
C GLU A 588 -54.11 96.67 47.93
N ASP A 589 -54.82 95.58 47.70
CA ASP A 589 -56.07 95.56 46.92
C ASP A 589 -57.34 95.84 47.75
N SER A 590 -57.24 95.87 49.08
CA SER A 590 -58.38 95.73 49.99
C SER A 590 -58.54 96.85 51.03
N PHE A 591 -57.84 97.99 50.87
CA PHE A 591 -57.78 99.10 51.85
C PHE A 591 -59.11 99.53 52.50
N ASN A 592 -60.22 99.46 51.77
CA ASN A 592 -61.56 99.86 52.24
C ASN A 592 -62.30 98.79 53.08
N LYS A 593 -61.67 97.64 53.34
CA LYS A 593 -62.21 96.53 54.14
C LYS A 593 -61.11 95.96 55.05
N PRO A 594 -60.95 96.45 56.29
CA PRO A 594 -59.90 95.95 57.19
C PRO A 594 -60.09 94.47 57.53
N ASP A 595 -61.33 94.02 57.69
CA ASP A 595 -61.68 92.62 58.02
C ASP A 595 -61.63 91.67 56.80
N THR A 596 -60.76 91.94 55.82
CA THR A 596 -60.61 91.09 54.63
C THR A 596 -59.79 89.85 54.97
N ILE A 597 -60.38 88.68 54.76
CA ILE A 597 -59.70 87.39 54.83
C ILE A 597 -59.45 86.91 53.40
N LYS A 598 -58.20 86.58 53.08
CA LYS A 598 -57.79 85.89 51.86
C LYS A 598 -57.57 84.41 52.14
N THR A 599 -57.65 83.55 51.12
CA THR A 599 -57.26 82.15 51.22
C THR A 599 -56.21 81.79 50.19
N ALA A 600 -55.38 80.80 50.52
CA ALA A 600 -54.38 80.21 49.63
C ALA A 600 -54.34 78.70 49.86
N THR A 601 -54.22 77.93 48.78
CA THR A 601 -54.15 76.46 48.84
C THR A 601 -52.76 75.99 48.40
N CYS A 602 -52.18 75.01 49.09
CA CYS A 602 -50.91 74.43 48.68
C CYS A 602 -51.08 73.56 47.43
N SER A 603 -50.49 73.99 46.32
CA SER A 603 -50.66 73.35 45.02
C SER A 603 -49.69 72.19 44.78
N HIS A 604 -50.04 71.33 43.81
CA HIS A 604 -49.21 70.23 43.32
C HIS A 604 -47.87 70.67 42.69
N ALA A 605 -47.66 71.98 42.49
CA ALA A 605 -46.39 72.58 42.07
C ALA A 605 -45.46 72.94 43.26
N LYS A 606 -45.90 72.72 44.51
CA LYS A 606 -45.22 73.17 45.75
C LYS A 606 -45.23 74.70 45.90
N VAL A 607 -46.29 75.35 45.47
CA VAL A 607 -46.48 76.81 45.56
C VAL A 607 -47.86 77.08 46.16
N TRP A 608 -47.99 78.16 46.92
CA TRP A 608 -49.28 78.66 47.38
C TRP A 608 -50.02 79.30 46.20
N GLU A 609 -51.24 78.84 45.92
CA GLU A 609 -52.09 79.34 44.84
C GLU A 609 -53.45 79.81 45.42
N PRO A 610 -53.81 81.11 45.27
CA PRO A 610 -52.94 82.23 44.88
C PRO A 610 -51.74 82.39 45.83
N SER A 611 -50.75 83.19 45.41
CA SER A 611 -49.63 83.57 46.27
C SER A 611 -50.13 84.21 47.57
N ILE A 612 -49.37 84.03 48.65
CA ILE A 612 -49.65 84.72 49.91
C ILE A 612 -49.24 86.19 49.73
N ASP A 613 -50.20 87.10 49.82
CA ASP A 613 -50.00 88.53 49.60
C ASP A 613 -49.52 89.25 50.88
N ASP A 614 -48.61 90.22 50.72
CA ASP A 614 -48.06 91.02 51.82
C ASP A 614 -49.11 91.97 52.44
N CYS A 615 -49.00 92.21 53.76
CA CYS A 615 -49.77 93.21 54.50
C CYS A 615 -48.98 94.52 54.67
N LEU A 616 -49.58 95.65 54.29
CA LEU A 616 -48.95 96.98 54.34
C LEU A 616 -49.51 97.83 55.49
N ALA A 617 -48.62 98.59 56.15
CA ALA A 617 -49.00 99.47 57.26
C ALA A 617 -49.94 100.59 56.79
N LYS A 618 -51.09 100.75 57.45
CA LYS A 618 -52.12 101.71 57.03
C LYS A 618 -51.61 103.16 56.93
N GLU A 619 -50.64 103.53 57.77
CA GLU A 619 -49.98 104.83 57.76
C GLU A 619 -49.05 105.03 56.55
N SER A 620 -48.45 103.98 55.98
CA SER A 620 -47.57 104.10 54.81
C SER A 620 -48.33 104.40 53.52
N ILE A 621 -49.60 103.97 53.43
CA ILE A 621 -50.51 104.31 52.32
C ILE A 621 -51.05 105.74 52.48
N ASP A 622 -51.35 106.17 53.70
CA ASP A 622 -51.80 107.53 53.98
C ASP A 622 -50.70 108.59 53.71
N ALA A 623 -49.42 108.18 53.80
CA ALA A 623 -48.28 108.96 53.35
C ALA A 623 -48.19 109.10 51.81
N ALA A 624 -48.67 108.13 51.03
CA ALA A 624 -48.67 108.18 49.57
C ALA A 624 -49.78 109.11 49.00
N LEU A 625 -50.88 109.31 49.74
CA LEU A 625 -52.01 110.14 49.32
C LEU A 625 -51.86 111.64 49.63
N ARG A 626 -50.90 112.04 50.46
CA ARG A 626 -50.62 113.45 50.80
C ARG A 626 -49.42 113.95 50.01
N GLY A 627 -49.64 114.23 48.73
CA GLY A 627 -48.59 114.57 47.77
C GLY A 627 -47.66 115.71 48.21
N VAL A 628 -46.41 115.37 48.54
CA VAL A 628 -45.28 116.29 48.67
C VAL A 628 -44.31 115.98 47.55
N THR A 629 -44.13 116.93 46.63
CA THR A 629 -43.24 116.79 45.47
C THR A 629 -41.77 116.83 45.90
N TYR A 630 -41.01 115.80 45.54
CA TYR A 630 -39.54 115.87 45.54
C TYR A 630 -39.04 115.81 44.09
N GLU A 631 -38.60 116.94 43.55
CA GLU A 631 -38.00 116.97 42.21
C GLU A 631 -36.54 116.48 42.29
N SER A 632 -36.22 115.45 41.51
CA SER A 632 -34.85 115.00 41.23
C SER A 632 -34.82 114.38 39.81
N PRO A 633 -33.77 114.58 39.00
CA PRO A 633 -33.98 114.80 37.57
C PRO A 633 -33.73 113.59 36.65
N ALA A 634 -34.35 113.68 35.47
CA ALA A 634 -34.13 112.90 34.24
C ALA A 634 -34.54 111.40 34.26
N GLY A 635 -35.40 110.94 33.35
CA GLY A 635 -36.17 111.71 32.36
C GLY A 635 -36.93 110.85 31.34
N VAL A 636 -37.93 111.48 30.70
CA VAL A 636 -38.80 110.95 29.63
C VAL A 636 -39.76 109.83 30.06
N SER A 637 -41.05 110.19 30.14
CA SER A 637 -42.16 109.26 30.37
C SER A 637 -42.65 108.60 29.08
N ILE A 638 -43.41 107.51 29.24
CA ILE A 638 -44.20 106.87 28.18
C ILE A 638 -45.22 107.87 27.61
N GLY A 639 -45.40 107.88 26.29
CA GLY A 639 -46.46 108.60 25.58
C GLY A 639 -47.44 107.62 24.94
N THR A 640 -48.67 107.56 25.45
CA THR A 640 -49.74 106.68 24.96
C THR A 640 -50.28 107.11 23.59
N ILE A 641 -50.58 106.12 22.74
CA ILE A 641 -51.75 106.10 21.86
C ILE A 641 -52.24 104.64 21.82
N ALA A 642 -53.54 104.43 22.03
CA ALA A 642 -54.15 103.11 21.97
C ALA A 642 -54.82 102.89 20.62
N CYS A 643 -54.75 101.66 20.08
CA CYS A 643 -55.85 101.10 19.31
C CYS A 643 -55.79 99.57 19.20
N SER A 644 -56.98 98.96 19.13
CA SER A 644 -57.27 97.62 18.60
C SER A 644 -56.32 96.46 18.96
N LEU A 645 -56.74 95.73 20.00
CA LEU A 645 -56.70 94.26 20.05
C LEU A 645 -56.81 93.59 18.67
N THR A 646 -56.00 92.56 18.39
CA THR A 646 -56.48 91.20 17.98
C THR A 646 -55.31 90.21 17.81
N VAL A 647 -55.62 88.92 17.92
CA VAL A 647 -54.72 87.75 17.70
C VAL A 647 -53.48 87.69 18.59
N THR A 648 -53.69 87.10 19.78
CA THR A 648 -52.64 86.50 20.62
C THR A 648 -51.99 85.29 19.96
N VAL A 649 -50.87 84.81 20.54
CA VAL A 649 -50.18 83.53 20.27
C VAL A 649 -49.39 83.46 18.94
N LEU A 650 -48.06 83.71 19.00
CA LEU A 650 -47.04 82.93 18.26
C LEU A 650 -45.54 83.26 18.53
N CYS A 651 -45.17 84.22 19.40
CA CYS A 651 -43.77 84.69 19.54
C CYS A 651 -43.19 84.68 20.97
N CYS A 652 -43.39 83.62 21.76
CA CYS A 652 -42.81 83.49 23.12
C CYS A 652 -41.74 82.38 23.27
N ILE A 653 -41.23 81.81 22.17
CA ILE A 653 -40.18 80.78 22.22
C ILE A 653 -39.15 81.04 21.11
N VAL A 654 -37.99 81.59 21.45
CA VAL A 654 -36.64 80.97 21.34
C VAL A 654 -35.64 81.88 22.06
N LEU A 655 -35.36 81.57 23.33
CA LEU A 655 -34.05 81.78 23.94
C LEU A 655 -33.68 80.47 24.64
N LEU A 656 -32.95 79.58 23.96
CA LEU A 656 -32.20 78.50 24.61
C LEU A 656 -31.14 77.89 23.67
N ASP A 657 -29.91 77.84 24.17
CA ASP A 657 -28.82 76.91 23.85
C ASP A 657 -28.53 76.56 22.37
N THR A 658 -27.77 77.42 21.70
CA THR A 658 -27.19 77.16 20.37
C THR A 658 -26.06 76.13 20.35
N LYS A 659 -25.64 75.57 21.50
CA LYS A 659 -24.53 74.60 21.58
C LYS A 659 -24.98 73.16 21.33
N LYS A 660 -26.24 72.81 21.64
CA LYS A 660 -26.76 71.44 21.47
C LYS A 660 -27.14 71.11 20.02
N ILE A 661 -27.69 72.07 19.27
CA ILE A 661 -28.09 71.88 17.86
C ILE A 661 -26.89 71.48 16.96
N TYR A 662 -25.67 71.89 17.32
CA TYR A 662 -24.47 71.63 16.51
C TYR A 662 -23.90 70.20 16.65
N SER A 663 -24.18 69.48 17.75
CA SER A 663 -23.83 68.04 17.83
C SER A 663 -24.76 67.21 16.96
N ASP A 664 -26.05 67.52 16.99
CA ASP A 664 -27.08 66.62 16.48
C ASP A 664 -27.16 66.70 14.94
N LEU A 665 -26.91 67.89 14.36
CA LEU A 665 -26.64 68.06 12.93
C LEU A 665 -25.45 67.21 12.43
N LYS A 666 -24.44 66.97 13.28
CA LYS A 666 -23.26 66.16 12.92
C LYS A 666 -23.57 64.66 12.89
N VAL A 667 -24.53 64.20 13.69
CA VAL A 667 -25.08 62.83 13.66
C VAL A 667 -25.99 62.67 12.43
N MET A 668 -26.92 63.60 12.21
CA MET A 668 -27.83 63.57 11.06
C MET A 668 -27.09 63.51 9.71
N LYS A 669 -25.99 64.26 9.57
CA LYS A 669 -25.14 64.22 8.36
C LYS A 669 -24.51 62.85 8.09
N ARG A 670 -24.24 62.05 9.12
CA ARG A 670 -23.75 60.66 8.98
C ARG A 670 -24.85 59.74 8.43
N ASN A 671 -26.05 59.80 9.01
CA ASN A 671 -27.16 58.92 8.63
C ASN A 671 -27.66 59.23 7.21
N VAL A 672 -27.75 60.50 6.82
CA VAL A 672 -28.08 60.90 5.44
C VAL A 672 -27.04 60.40 4.44
N SER A 673 -25.75 60.39 4.81
CA SER A 673 -24.69 59.86 3.93
C SER A 673 -24.84 58.35 3.68
N SER A 674 -25.25 57.58 4.72
CA SER A 674 -25.52 56.15 4.59
C SER A 674 -26.72 55.87 3.68
N PHE A 675 -27.82 56.60 3.87
CA PHE A 675 -29.07 56.43 3.13
C PHE A 675 -28.92 56.76 1.62
N VAL A 676 -28.00 57.67 1.27
CA VAL A 676 -27.72 58.07 -0.12
C VAL A 676 -26.99 56.98 -0.93
N GLU A 677 -26.20 56.11 -0.32
CA GLU A 677 -25.62 54.94 -1.04
C GLU A 677 -26.64 53.80 -1.19
N GLU A 678 -27.48 53.56 -0.19
CA GLU A 678 -28.53 52.53 -0.29
C GLU A 678 -29.56 52.82 -1.39
N MET A 679 -29.81 54.11 -1.66
CA MET A 679 -30.62 54.60 -2.78
C MET A 679 -29.99 54.36 -4.15
N LYS A 680 -28.65 54.25 -4.27
CA LYS A 680 -27.96 54.05 -5.56
C LYS A 680 -27.99 52.59 -5.99
N THR A 681 -27.73 51.67 -5.07
CA THR A 681 -27.67 50.23 -5.37
C THR A 681 -29.04 49.66 -5.76
N LYS A 682 -30.13 50.18 -5.19
CA LYS A 682 -31.52 49.78 -5.52
C LYS A 682 -32.06 50.34 -6.85
N ARG A 683 -31.34 51.21 -7.57
CA ARG A 683 -31.77 51.79 -8.87
C ARG A 683 -31.07 51.21 -10.10
N GLY A 684 -30.41 50.05 -9.96
CA GLY A 684 -29.67 49.36 -11.03
C GLY A 684 -30.43 48.23 -11.76
N ARG A 685 -31.74 48.03 -11.51
CA ARG A 685 -32.52 46.91 -12.06
C ARG A 685 -33.84 47.41 -12.64
N SER A 686 -34.23 46.85 -13.80
CA SER A 686 -35.40 47.17 -14.64
C SER A 686 -35.21 48.29 -15.70
N ASN A 687 -35.43 47.89 -16.96
CA ASN A 687 -35.80 48.67 -18.15
C ASN A 687 -34.82 49.70 -18.76
N ARG A 688 -34.00 49.23 -19.72
CA ARG A 688 -33.66 49.95 -20.97
C ARG A 688 -34.51 49.40 -22.12
N VAL A 689 -35.06 50.25 -22.99
CA VAL A 689 -35.73 49.86 -24.26
C VAL A 689 -35.46 50.94 -25.33
N SER A 690 -35.43 50.52 -26.61
CA SER A 690 -35.49 51.29 -27.87
C SER A 690 -34.41 52.36 -28.17
N ASP A 691 -33.50 51.97 -29.06
CA ASP A 691 -33.19 52.58 -30.37
C ASP A 691 -32.59 53.99 -30.52
N SER A 692 -31.44 54.02 -31.19
CA SER A 692 -31.19 54.88 -32.35
C SER A 692 -30.30 54.12 -33.36
N GLN A 693 -30.37 54.46 -34.65
CA GLN A 693 -29.93 53.60 -35.77
C GLN A 693 -28.63 54.03 -36.48
N LEU A 694 -28.13 53.10 -37.31
CA LEU A 694 -27.32 53.28 -38.53
C LEU A 694 -25.81 53.61 -38.40
N ASN A 695 -24.98 52.63 -38.81
CA ASN A 695 -23.96 52.85 -39.84
C ASN A 695 -23.67 51.57 -40.66
N ILE A 696 -22.87 51.67 -41.73
CA ILE A 696 -22.76 50.72 -42.88
C ILE A 696 -21.27 50.36 -43.12
N LYS A 697 -20.79 49.16 -43.52
CA LYS A 697 -21.33 47.85 -44.02
C LYS A 697 -20.56 46.71 -43.27
N SER A 698 -20.19 45.47 -43.65
CA SER A 698 -20.32 44.41 -44.72
C SER A 698 -19.52 43.19 -44.17
N ASN A 699 -19.63 41.90 -44.52
CA ASN A 699 -20.41 41.07 -45.46
C ASN A 699 -20.58 39.64 -44.83
N SER A 700 -21.38 38.68 -45.34
CA SER A 700 -21.07 37.57 -46.30
C SER A 700 -19.81 36.71 -45.98
N ASP A 701 -19.83 35.36 -46.01
CA ASP A 701 -20.81 34.38 -46.52
C ASP A 701 -21.00 33.10 -45.66
N SER A 702 -22.03 32.33 -45.99
CA SER A 702 -22.46 31.01 -45.47
C SER A 702 -21.88 29.83 -46.31
N PRO A 703 -22.07 28.53 -45.98
CA PRO A 703 -22.90 27.94 -44.92
C PRO A 703 -22.17 27.09 -43.86
#